data_AF-A0A2U2MUG6-F1
#
_entry.id   AF-A0A2U2MUG6-F1
#
_cell.length_a   1.000
_cell.length_b   1.000
_cell.length_c   1.000
_cell.angle_alpha   90.00
_cell.angle_beta   90.00
_cell.angle_gamma   90.00
#
_symmetry.space_group_name_H-M   'P 1'
#
loop_
_entity.id
_entity.type
_entity.pdbx_description
1 polymer ?
#
loop_
_entity_poly.entity_id
_entity_poly.type
_entity_poly.pdbx_seq_one_letter_code
_entity_poly.pdbx_strand_id
1 'polypeptide(L)'
;MFDEFISAAFSSDDVRAMERPLLDEGVPLMRMAASATAMTARGMMARAHISPDEAKIVLLAGGGDNGGDGLFAAAELAAEGVDVTVVATGRSLHEAGLSALRAQGADLIVLDPDAEIPGADGPRDAREAVDLFEEALSAAEGAHLVIDAMTGIGLHGALRGIPAHIAAELGEDGALPSTFAAPRGEGVDGFPLVLAVDTPSGIGVDDGTLPGAYIPADVTVMFGALKPCALIPPSAYVCGQLVLVDFGFDTEGHVPVAESVNARTAAQSVRLPHIDDSKYSRGVTGLVTGSDAYPGAAVLSSLAAARSNVGMIRYVGPSRPGDMVLREVPEAVMGTGHVQAWVVGSGVPNAMADEGHDNEGHTDVQRRTIAALLAHYDVDAQGSDAMPPVVVDAGALDLLPESCVSQVLITPHAGELARLISERDEPVTVPQVLASPLEYALRAWDLTGATVLLKGAATIVVGDDGEGNPRVFVAGAGPAWLATAGSGDVLAGTLGSMLAQNAETLDRLPDLMAVYSAVGAYIHGMAAIVASGSSQQGLSRPVVYDAQDPVAFFHDMMSVHIAGGKAPYGLLGRPITASEVAERLPSVFGTLISLADDGCDVDGYDGDPLIDGPVSPVHSTSTGEDGPAAPVNDDDPGDGIVIDADRDYTDEELDALADALFARYEEDDRR
;
A
#
# COMPACT_ATOMS: atom_id res chain seq x y z
N MET A 1 -19.97 3.05 -1.69
CA MET A 1 -20.46 2.33 -0.51
C MET A 1 -19.87 0.92 -0.45
N PHE A 2 -20.21 -0.03 -1.34
CA PHE A 2 -19.59 -1.38 -1.33
C PHE A 2 -18.06 -1.39 -1.48
N ASP A 3 -17.47 -0.52 -2.30
CA ASP A 3 -16.02 -0.52 -2.53
C ASP A 3 -15.23 0.15 -1.40
N GLU A 4 -15.86 1.06 -0.64
CA GLU A 4 -15.26 1.73 0.53
C GLU A 4 -15.13 0.73 1.69
N PHE A 5 -16.14 -0.11 1.88
CA PHE A 5 -16.17 -1.16 2.91
C PHE A 5 -14.97 -2.12 2.88
N ILE A 6 -14.49 -2.43 1.68
CA ILE A 6 -13.40 -3.40 1.44
C ILE A 6 -12.05 -2.74 1.15
N SER A 7 -12.00 -1.41 1.11
CA SER A 7 -10.77 -0.67 0.84
C SER A 7 -10.40 0.30 1.95
N ALA A 8 -11.31 0.69 2.83
CA ALA A 8 -11.07 1.57 3.96
C ALA A 8 -11.01 0.79 5.27
N ALA A 9 -10.07 1.17 6.15
CA ALA A 9 -9.90 0.61 7.48
C ALA A 9 -10.24 1.64 8.56
N PHE A 10 -10.98 1.20 9.58
CA PHE A 10 -11.51 2.05 10.65
C PHE A 10 -10.92 1.67 12.00
N SER A 11 -10.75 2.66 12.88
CA SER A 11 -10.20 2.43 14.21
C SER A 11 -11.07 1.48 15.03
N SER A 12 -10.45 0.81 16.01
CA SER A 12 -11.14 -0.05 16.97
C SER A 12 -12.30 0.66 17.67
N ASP A 13 -12.18 1.96 17.93
CA ASP A 13 -13.24 2.75 18.57
C ASP A 13 -14.38 3.10 17.61
N ASP A 14 -14.08 3.37 16.34
CA ASP A 14 -15.11 3.56 15.30
C ASP A 14 -15.89 2.27 15.06
N VAL A 15 -15.20 1.13 15.00
CA VAL A 15 -15.84 -0.20 14.87
C VAL A 15 -16.82 -0.45 16.01
N ARG A 16 -16.42 -0.21 17.27
CA ARG A 16 -17.32 -0.32 18.43
C ARG A 16 -18.50 0.66 18.35
N ALA A 17 -18.26 1.87 17.83
CA ALA A 17 -19.32 2.85 17.67
C ALA A 17 -20.36 2.40 16.63
N MET A 18 -19.90 1.78 15.53
CA MET A 18 -20.75 1.18 14.49
C MET A 18 -21.47 -0.09 14.96
N GLU A 19 -20.88 -0.88 15.85
CA GLU A 19 -21.51 -2.09 16.42
C GLU A 19 -22.65 -1.78 17.39
N ARG A 20 -22.52 -0.72 18.20
CA ARG A 20 -23.43 -0.45 19.32
C ARG A 20 -24.91 -0.35 18.92
N PRO A 21 -25.30 0.35 17.84
CA PRO A 21 -26.70 0.39 17.41
C PRO A 21 -27.28 -1.00 17.09
N LEU A 22 -26.49 -1.87 16.43
CA LEU A 22 -26.93 -3.22 16.09
C LEU A 22 -27.10 -4.11 17.33
N LEU A 23 -26.20 -3.97 18.30
CA LEU A 23 -26.31 -4.66 19.60
C LEU A 23 -27.54 -4.17 20.39
N ASP A 24 -27.81 -2.86 20.38
CA ASP A 24 -28.99 -2.27 21.02
C ASP A 24 -30.30 -2.76 20.39
N GLU A 25 -30.29 -3.07 19.08
CA GLU A 25 -31.38 -3.69 18.34
C GLU A 25 -31.47 -5.22 18.55
N GLY A 26 -30.50 -5.81 19.24
CA GLY A 26 -30.46 -7.24 19.55
C GLY A 26 -29.99 -8.12 18.38
N VAL A 27 -29.28 -7.54 17.41
CA VAL A 27 -28.65 -8.31 16.33
C VAL A 27 -27.61 -9.26 16.94
N PRO A 28 -27.64 -10.56 16.63
CA PRO A 28 -26.77 -11.55 17.25
C PRO A 28 -25.37 -11.58 16.61
N LEU A 29 -24.65 -10.45 16.64
CA LEU A 29 -23.35 -10.28 15.96
C LEU A 29 -22.36 -11.41 16.28
N MET A 30 -22.23 -11.79 17.56
CA MET A 30 -21.35 -12.88 18.00
C MET A 30 -21.68 -14.24 17.35
N ARG A 31 -22.97 -14.52 17.09
CA ARG A 31 -23.37 -15.76 16.38
C ARG A 31 -23.05 -15.68 14.89
N MET A 32 -23.17 -14.50 14.30
CA MET A 32 -22.83 -14.28 12.89
C MET A 32 -21.32 -14.40 12.68
N ALA A 33 -20.53 -13.75 13.54
CA ALA A 33 -19.07 -13.86 13.61
C ALA A 33 -18.63 -15.31 13.74
N ALA A 34 -19.14 -16.03 14.75
CA ALA A 34 -18.85 -17.45 14.97
C ALA A 34 -19.16 -18.34 13.75
N SER A 35 -20.29 -18.12 13.08
CA SER A 35 -20.67 -18.91 11.91
C SER A 35 -19.75 -18.64 10.70
N ALA A 36 -19.36 -17.39 10.50
CA ALA A 36 -18.38 -17.01 9.48
C ALA A 36 -16.99 -17.60 9.76
N THR A 37 -16.54 -17.56 11.02
CA THR A 37 -15.29 -18.19 11.46
C THR A 37 -15.33 -19.71 11.24
N ALA A 38 -16.42 -20.38 11.63
CA ALA A 38 -16.59 -21.81 11.39
C ALA A 38 -16.59 -22.13 9.89
N MET A 39 -17.26 -21.31 9.07
CA MET A 39 -17.27 -21.49 7.62
C MET A 39 -15.88 -21.34 7.00
N THR A 40 -15.14 -20.34 7.45
CA THR A 40 -13.76 -20.09 7.01
C THR A 40 -12.85 -21.26 7.40
N ALA A 41 -12.96 -21.76 8.63
CA ALA A 41 -12.24 -22.95 9.08
C ALA A 41 -12.53 -24.18 8.20
N ARG A 42 -13.80 -24.39 7.80
CA ARG A 42 -14.17 -25.45 6.84
C ARG A 42 -13.49 -25.25 5.49
N GLY A 43 -13.41 -24.01 4.99
CA GLY A 43 -12.70 -23.67 3.76
C GLY A 43 -11.22 -24.00 3.81
N MET A 44 -10.55 -23.62 4.91
CA MET A 44 -9.13 -23.93 5.12
C MET A 44 -8.88 -25.45 5.16
N MET A 45 -9.68 -26.19 5.92
CA MET A 45 -9.56 -27.66 6.00
C MET A 45 -9.82 -28.33 4.65
N ALA A 46 -10.85 -27.88 3.91
CA ALA A 46 -11.18 -28.41 2.59
C ALA A 46 -10.04 -28.17 1.59
N ARG A 47 -9.43 -26.98 1.60
CA ARG A 47 -8.25 -26.62 0.79
C ARG A 47 -7.06 -27.51 1.11
N ALA A 48 -6.86 -27.84 2.39
CA ALA A 48 -5.83 -28.74 2.86
C ALA A 48 -6.20 -30.24 2.70
N HIS A 49 -7.34 -30.55 2.09
CA HIS A 49 -7.86 -31.91 1.89
C HIS A 49 -8.08 -32.71 3.19
N ILE A 50 -8.49 -32.03 4.26
CA ILE A 50 -8.78 -32.63 5.57
C ILE A 50 -10.29 -32.79 5.72
N SER A 51 -10.76 -34.00 6.02
CA SER A 51 -12.17 -34.23 6.33
C SER A 51 -12.49 -33.90 7.80
N PRO A 52 -13.74 -33.50 8.12
CA PRO A 52 -14.10 -33.14 9.49
C PRO A 52 -13.81 -34.22 10.54
N ASP A 53 -13.96 -35.50 10.20
CA ASP A 53 -13.70 -36.63 11.09
C ASP A 53 -12.21 -36.93 11.35
N GLU A 54 -11.32 -36.37 10.51
CA GLU A 54 -9.86 -36.43 10.69
C GLU A 54 -9.30 -35.12 11.26
N ALA A 55 -10.08 -34.04 11.20
CA ALA A 55 -9.66 -32.71 11.61
C ALA A 55 -9.42 -32.62 13.12
N LYS A 56 -8.33 -31.94 13.47
CA LYS A 56 -7.92 -31.65 14.84
C LYS A 56 -7.74 -30.16 14.95
N ILE A 57 -8.51 -29.53 15.79
CA ILE A 57 -8.51 -28.07 15.94
C ILE A 57 -8.14 -27.73 17.38
N VAL A 58 -7.24 -26.77 17.52
CA VAL A 58 -6.98 -26.13 18.80
C VAL A 58 -7.53 -24.71 18.76
N LEU A 59 -8.41 -24.38 19.69
CA LEU A 59 -8.86 -23.01 19.92
C LEU A 59 -8.06 -22.38 21.06
N LEU A 60 -7.34 -21.30 20.79
CA LEU A 60 -6.74 -20.46 21.82
C LEU A 60 -7.76 -19.39 22.23
N ALA A 61 -8.39 -19.56 23.40
CA ALA A 61 -9.54 -18.72 23.79
C ALA A 61 -9.20 -17.78 24.96
N GLY A 62 -9.44 -16.48 24.74
CA GLY A 62 -9.46 -15.46 25.79
C GLY A 62 -10.82 -15.34 26.48
N GLY A 63 -10.91 -14.45 27.47
CA GLY A 63 -12.15 -14.22 28.24
C GLY A 63 -13.12 -13.18 27.68
N GLY A 64 -12.73 -12.44 26.65
CA GLY A 64 -13.56 -11.40 26.03
C GLY A 64 -14.47 -11.92 24.92
N ASP A 65 -15.11 -11.01 24.20
CA ASP A 65 -16.06 -11.33 23.12
C ASP A 65 -15.41 -12.12 21.98
N ASN A 66 -14.15 -11.80 21.61
CA ASN A 66 -13.41 -12.56 20.59
C ASN A 66 -13.26 -14.05 20.96
N GLY A 67 -13.00 -14.33 22.25
CA GLY A 67 -12.98 -15.70 22.76
C GLY A 67 -14.36 -16.37 22.71
N GLY A 68 -15.44 -15.58 22.86
CA GLY A 68 -16.82 -16.02 22.66
C GLY A 68 -17.12 -16.41 21.21
N ASP A 69 -16.69 -15.61 20.25
CA ASP A 69 -16.80 -15.91 18.81
C ASP A 69 -16.10 -17.24 18.48
N GLY A 70 -14.86 -17.39 18.94
CA GLY A 70 -14.09 -18.62 18.78
C GLY A 70 -14.75 -19.84 19.44
N LEU A 71 -15.28 -19.71 20.66
CA LEU A 71 -15.96 -20.80 21.38
C LEU A 71 -17.23 -21.26 20.65
N PHE A 72 -18.02 -20.34 20.12
CA PHE A 72 -19.21 -20.70 19.34
C PHE A 72 -18.84 -21.32 18.00
N ALA A 73 -17.82 -20.80 17.31
CA ALA A 73 -17.33 -21.38 16.07
C ALA A 73 -16.83 -22.82 16.30
N ALA A 74 -16.03 -23.03 17.34
CA ALA A 74 -15.53 -24.33 17.74
C ALA A 74 -16.66 -25.30 18.14
N ALA A 75 -17.73 -24.81 18.77
CA ALA A 75 -18.91 -25.63 19.07
C ALA A 75 -19.65 -26.08 17.79
N GLU A 76 -19.74 -25.24 16.76
CA GLU A 76 -20.30 -25.62 15.46
C GLU A 76 -19.44 -26.70 14.78
N LEU A 77 -18.12 -26.54 14.79
CA LEU A 77 -17.19 -27.52 14.20
C LEU A 77 -17.22 -28.85 14.95
N ALA A 78 -17.23 -28.83 16.28
CA ALA A 78 -17.32 -30.05 17.11
C ALA A 78 -18.64 -30.82 16.86
N ALA A 79 -19.76 -30.11 16.63
CA ALA A 79 -21.04 -30.73 16.31
C ALA A 79 -21.01 -31.51 14.97
N GLU A 80 -20.03 -31.23 14.11
CA GLU A 80 -19.81 -31.90 12.81
C GLU A 80 -18.82 -33.07 12.90
N GLY A 81 -18.32 -33.38 14.10
CA GLY A 81 -17.39 -34.49 14.34
C GLY A 81 -15.92 -34.12 14.31
N VAL A 82 -15.59 -32.82 14.29
CA VAL A 82 -14.21 -32.33 14.43
C VAL A 82 -13.71 -32.54 15.85
N ASP A 83 -12.47 -33.01 15.99
CA ASP A 83 -11.79 -33.12 17.27
C ASP A 83 -11.31 -31.73 17.72
N VAL A 84 -11.86 -31.21 18.81
CA VAL A 84 -11.64 -29.84 19.28
C VAL A 84 -11.07 -29.85 20.70
N THR A 85 -9.91 -29.21 20.85
CA THR A 85 -9.30 -28.89 22.14
C THR A 85 -9.28 -27.39 22.33
N VAL A 86 -9.78 -26.91 23.47
CA VAL A 86 -9.73 -25.49 23.84
C VAL A 86 -8.63 -25.26 24.85
N VAL A 87 -7.74 -24.32 24.56
CA VAL A 87 -6.74 -23.81 25.49
C VAL A 87 -7.23 -22.46 26.02
N ALA A 88 -7.64 -22.43 27.28
CA ALA A 88 -8.06 -21.21 27.95
C ALA A 88 -6.83 -20.41 28.37
N THR A 89 -6.62 -19.27 27.71
CA THR A 89 -5.46 -18.38 27.95
C THR A 89 -5.77 -17.25 28.91
N GLY A 90 -7.06 -17.00 29.20
CA GLY A 90 -7.53 -16.03 30.18
C GLY A 90 -8.10 -16.69 31.45
N ARG A 91 -8.35 -15.85 32.47
CA ARG A 91 -8.98 -16.26 33.75
C ARG A 91 -10.43 -16.69 33.62
N SER A 92 -11.11 -16.26 32.57
CA SER A 92 -12.52 -16.58 32.33
C SER A 92 -12.70 -16.91 30.85
N LEU A 93 -13.84 -17.49 30.53
CA LEU A 93 -14.29 -17.77 29.17
C LEU A 93 -15.74 -17.31 29.03
N HIS A 94 -16.15 -16.99 27.81
CA HIS A 94 -17.54 -16.63 27.53
C HIS A 94 -18.49 -17.78 27.90
N GLU A 95 -19.39 -17.55 28.85
CA GLU A 95 -20.16 -18.61 29.53
C GLU A 95 -21.09 -19.38 28.57
N ALA A 96 -21.79 -18.66 27.69
CA ALA A 96 -22.71 -19.29 26.74
C ALA A 96 -21.96 -20.06 25.63
N GLY A 97 -20.78 -19.56 25.22
CA GLY A 97 -19.90 -20.23 24.27
C GLY A 97 -19.36 -21.54 24.85
N LEU A 98 -18.80 -21.48 26.06
CA LEU A 98 -18.30 -22.65 26.79
C LEU A 98 -19.40 -23.70 27.01
N SER A 99 -20.61 -23.26 27.34
CA SER A 99 -21.76 -24.16 27.53
C SER A 99 -22.14 -24.88 26.23
N ALA A 100 -22.15 -24.17 25.10
CA ALA A 100 -22.43 -24.75 23.79
C ALA A 100 -21.36 -25.77 23.38
N LEU A 101 -20.09 -25.44 23.59
CA LEU A 101 -18.96 -26.29 23.28
C LEU A 101 -18.96 -27.57 24.12
N ARG A 102 -19.18 -27.46 25.44
CA ARG A 102 -19.25 -28.63 26.34
C ARG A 102 -20.34 -29.62 25.97
N ALA A 103 -21.43 -29.15 25.40
CA ALA A 103 -22.49 -30.03 24.91
C ALA A 103 -22.00 -30.95 23.78
N GLN A 104 -20.91 -30.59 23.09
CA GLN A 104 -20.28 -31.38 22.02
C GLN A 104 -19.12 -32.26 22.51
N GLY A 105 -18.72 -32.16 23.79
CA GLY A 105 -17.68 -33.01 24.37
C GLY A 105 -16.24 -32.63 24.03
N ALA A 106 -15.98 -31.37 23.68
CA ALA A 106 -14.62 -30.86 23.44
C ALA A 106 -13.76 -30.89 24.71
N ASP A 107 -12.45 -31.11 24.54
CA ASP A 107 -11.47 -31.06 25.61
C ASP A 107 -11.12 -29.61 25.98
N LEU A 108 -10.75 -29.39 27.25
CA LEU A 108 -10.44 -28.06 27.78
C LEU A 108 -9.18 -28.11 28.64
N ILE A 109 -8.16 -27.36 28.23
CA ILE A 109 -6.91 -27.13 28.97
C ILE A 109 -6.97 -25.72 29.57
N VAL A 110 -6.86 -25.62 30.90
CA VAL A 110 -6.89 -24.36 31.62
C VAL A 110 -5.49 -24.03 32.13
N LEU A 111 -4.92 -22.92 31.69
CA LEU A 111 -3.54 -22.57 32.00
C LEU A 111 -3.39 -21.61 33.19
N ASP A 112 -4.41 -20.80 33.49
CA ASP A 112 -4.34 -19.82 34.58
C ASP A 112 -4.68 -20.49 35.94
N PRO A 113 -3.77 -20.46 36.94
CA PRO A 113 -4.05 -21.01 38.27
C PRO A 113 -5.17 -20.27 39.01
N ASP A 114 -5.43 -19.01 38.64
CA ASP A 114 -6.51 -18.17 39.17
C ASP A 114 -7.77 -18.23 38.27
N ALA A 115 -7.93 -19.28 37.45
CA ALA A 115 -9.08 -19.40 36.55
C ALA A 115 -10.42 -19.49 37.30
N GLU A 116 -11.37 -18.69 36.86
CA GLU A 116 -12.78 -18.66 37.28
C GLU A 116 -13.68 -19.24 36.18
N ILE A 117 -13.31 -20.41 35.65
CA ILE A 117 -14.03 -21.08 34.57
C ILE A 117 -15.00 -22.10 35.18
N PRO A 118 -16.34 -21.96 35.00
CA PRO A 118 -17.30 -22.85 35.66
C PRO A 118 -17.00 -24.31 35.35
N GLY A 119 -16.78 -25.19 36.33
CA GLY A 119 -16.59 -26.63 36.10
C GLY A 119 -15.25 -27.06 35.49
N ALA A 120 -14.24 -26.18 35.48
CA ALA A 120 -12.86 -26.53 35.16
C ALA A 120 -11.92 -25.81 36.13
N ASP A 121 -10.97 -26.54 36.72
CA ASP A 121 -9.98 -25.98 37.64
C ASP A 121 -8.67 -25.70 36.88
N GLY A 122 -7.99 -24.61 37.23
CA GLY A 122 -6.63 -24.34 36.77
C GLY A 122 -5.57 -25.23 37.47
N PRO A 123 -4.28 -25.08 37.11
CA PRO A 123 -3.21 -25.84 37.73
C PRO A 123 -3.11 -25.59 39.23
N ARG A 124 -2.95 -26.66 40.02
CA ARG A 124 -2.87 -26.61 41.49
C ARG A 124 -1.49 -26.18 41.99
N ASP A 125 -0.46 -26.40 41.18
CA ASP A 125 0.91 -26.02 41.49
C ASP A 125 1.71 -25.73 40.21
N ALA A 126 2.94 -25.24 40.41
CA ALA A 126 3.81 -24.85 39.31
C ALA A 126 4.23 -26.03 38.41
N ARG A 127 4.21 -27.28 38.91
CA ARG A 127 4.56 -28.44 38.08
C ARG A 127 3.40 -28.78 37.16
N GLU A 128 2.19 -28.82 37.69
CA GLU A 128 0.97 -29.01 36.89
C GLU A 128 0.79 -27.88 35.87
N ALA A 129 1.12 -26.63 36.21
CA ALA A 129 1.09 -25.51 35.27
C ALA A 129 2.03 -25.72 34.07
N VAL A 130 3.25 -26.21 34.33
CA VAL A 130 4.22 -26.52 33.26
C VAL A 130 3.72 -27.70 32.43
N ASP A 131 3.24 -28.77 33.06
CA ASP A 131 2.76 -29.96 32.36
C ASP A 131 1.54 -29.62 31.45
N LEU A 132 0.60 -28.78 31.92
CA LEU A 132 -0.54 -28.30 31.12
C LEU A 132 -0.11 -27.34 30.00
N PHE A 133 0.91 -26.52 30.24
CA PHE A 133 1.45 -25.63 29.21
C PHE A 133 2.14 -26.44 28.09
N GLU A 134 2.96 -27.44 28.44
CA GLU A 134 3.56 -28.39 27.49
C GLU A 134 2.48 -29.18 26.73
N GLU A 135 1.39 -29.58 27.41
CA GLU A 135 0.25 -30.23 26.78
C GLU A 135 -0.46 -29.32 25.78
N ALA A 136 -0.68 -28.05 26.13
CA ALA A 136 -1.29 -27.06 25.24
C ALA A 136 -0.45 -26.82 23.98
N LEU A 137 0.88 -26.67 24.13
CA LEU A 137 1.79 -26.52 22.99
C LEU A 137 1.79 -27.77 22.11
N SER A 138 1.90 -28.96 22.72
CA SER A 138 1.88 -30.21 21.97
C SER A 138 0.56 -30.43 21.23
N ALA A 139 -0.57 -29.98 21.80
CA ALA A 139 -1.86 -30.04 21.14
C ALA A 139 -1.89 -29.09 19.93
N ALA A 140 -1.41 -27.85 20.09
CA ALA A 140 -1.39 -26.86 19.01
C ALA A 140 -0.45 -27.27 17.86
N GLU A 141 0.77 -27.72 18.16
CA GLU A 141 1.72 -28.24 17.17
C GLU A 141 1.21 -29.48 16.43
N GLY A 142 0.40 -30.31 17.11
CA GLY A 142 -0.22 -31.52 16.55
C GLY A 142 -1.56 -31.29 15.87
N ALA A 143 -2.06 -30.05 15.84
CA ALA A 143 -3.34 -29.69 15.24
C ALA A 143 -3.21 -29.54 13.72
N HIS A 144 -4.33 -29.70 13.02
CA HIS A 144 -4.46 -29.32 11.62
C HIS A 144 -4.73 -27.82 11.48
N LEU A 145 -5.46 -27.23 12.45
CA LEU A 145 -5.81 -25.82 12.48
C LEU A 145 -5.76 -25.30 13.92
N VAL A 146 -5.12 -24.16 14.11
CA VAL A 146 -5.18 -23.35 15.32
C VAL A 146 -6.12 -22.18 15.04
N ILE A 147 -7.14 -22.00 15.87
CA ILE A 147 -8.00 -20.82 15.87
C ILE A 147 -7.50 -19.88 16.97
N ASP A 148 -6.97 -18.74 16.59
CA ASP A 148 -6.55 -17.69 17.51
C ASP A 148 -7.73 -16.76 17.83
N ALA A 149 -8.25 -16.90 19.03
CA ALA A 149 -9.32 -16.08 19.60
C ALA A 149 -8.92 -15.55 21.00
N MET A 150 -7.61 -15.29 21.22
CA MET A 150 -7.11 -14.85 22.52
C MET A 150 -7.48 -13.40 22.80
N THR A 151 -7.30 -12.52 21.81
CA THR A 151 -7.61 -11.08 21.88
C THR A 151 -8.10 -10.56 20.54
N GLY A 152 -8.99 -9.58 20.53
CA GLY A 152 -9.38 -8.82 19.33
C GLY A 152 -9.05 -7.33 19.50
N ILE A 153 -9.90 -6.44 19.01
CA ILE A 153 -9.78 -4.96 19.14
C ILE A 153 -9.68 -4.42 20.59
N GLY A 154 -9.86 -5.26 21.61
CA GLY A 154 -9.77 -4.92 23.04
C GLY A 154 -8.35 -4.75 23.60
N LEU A 155 -7.33 -5.21 22.87
CA LEU A 155 -5.94 -5.15 23.31
C LEU A 155 -5.25 -3.89 22.80
N HIS A 156 -4.48 -3.24 23.69
CA HIS A 156 -3.55 -2.18 23.31
C HIS A 156 -2.10 -2.61 23.61
N GLY A 157 -1.28 -2.64 22.56
CA GLY A 157 0.13 -3.06 22.63
C GLY A 157 0.31 -4.59 22.74
N ALA A 158 1.48 -5.01 23.20
CA ALA A 158 1.87 -6.43 23.23
C ALA A 158 1.00 -7.29 24.18
N LEU A 159 0.87 -8.58 23.83
CA LEU A 159 0.33 -9.59 24.74
C LEU A 159 1.14 -9.65 26.04
N ARG A 160 0.48 -10.09 27.11
CA ARG A 160 1.10 -10.26 28.44
C ARG A 160 0.68 -11.60 29.05
N GLY A 161 1.53 -12.15 29.92
CA GLY A 161 1.22 -13.37 30.67
C GLY A 161 1.07 -14.60 29.78
N ILE A 162 0.09 -15.44 30.08
CA ILE A 162 -0.11 -16.74 29.40
C ILE A 162 -0.29 -16.60 27.88
N PRO A 163 -1.15 -15.69 27.35
CA PRO A 163 -1.27 -15.47 25.91
C PRO A 163 0.06 -15.13 25.23
N ALA A 164 0.89 -14.28 25.86
CA ALA A 164 2.19 -13.91 25.30
C ALA A 164 3.15 -15.08 25.24
N HIS A 165 3.17 -15.92 26.28
CA HIS A 165 4.02 -17.10 26.31
C HIS A 165 3.60 -18.13 25.26
N ILE A 166 2.29 -18.36 25.07
CA ILE A 166 1.83 -19.25 23.99
C ILE A 166 2.21 -18.69 22.62
N ALA A 167 1.94 -17.40 22.37
CA ALA A 167 2.25 -16.77 21.10
C ALA A 167 3.77 -16.79 20.79
N ALA A 168 4.62 -16.61 21.80
CA ALA A 168 6.07 -16.65 21.62
C ALA A 168 6.61 -18.04 21.28
N GLU A 169 5.96 -19.10 21.74
CA GLU A 169 6.35 -20.49 21.45
C GLU A 169 5.79 -20.98 20.11
N LEU A 170 4.58 -20.54 19.75
CA LEU A 170 3.90 -20.95 18.51
C LEU A 170 4.18 -20.04 17.31
N GLY A 171 4.69 -18.83 17.53
CA GLY A 171 4.77 -17.79 16.51
C GLY A 171 6.08 -17.01 16.55
N GLU A 172 5.98 -15.68 16.47
CA GLU A 172 7.10 -14.75 16.34
C GLU A 172 7.03 -13.66 17.42
N ASP A 173 8.15 -12.97 17.67
CA ASP A 173 8.23 -11.89 18.66
C ASP A 173 8.79 -10.59 18.05
N GLY A 174 7.89 -9.65 17.76
CA GLY A 174 8.21 -8.30 17.30
C GLY A 174 8.92 -8.21 15.93
N ALA A 175 9.08 -9.32 15.23
CA ALA A 175 9.73 -9.42 13.93
C ALA A 175 8.77 -10.01 12.89
N LEU A 176 9.02 -9.73 11.61
CA LEU A 176 8.30 -10.38 10.52
C LEU A 176 8.71 -11.86 10.42
N PRO A 177 7.77 -12.77 10.09
CA PRO A 177 8.08 -14.18 9.93
C PRO A 177 9.02 -14.39 8.73
N SER A 178 9.87 -15.41 8.81
CA SER A 178 10.81 -15.75 7.74
C SER A 178 10.12 -16.18 6.43
N THR A 179 8.88 -16.66 6.54
CA THR A 179 7.95 -16.92 5.43
C THR A 179 6.73 -16.06 5.63
N PHE A 180 6.47 -15.14 4.69
CA PHE A 180 5.21 -14.40 4.67
C PHE A 180 4.05 -15.38 4.53
N ALA A 181 2.96 -15.14 5.25
CA ALA A 181 1.68 -15.75 4.93
C ALA A 181 1.38 -15.36 3.48
N ALA A 182 1.54 -16.30 2.55
CA ALA A 182 1.29 -16.01 1.15
C ALA A 182 -0.15 -15.49 1.07
N PRO A 183 -0.44 -14.36 0.39
CA PRO A 183 -1.77 -13.73 0.40
C PRO A 183 -2.92 -14.60 -0.15
N ARG A 184 -2.62 -15.86 -0.48
CA ARG A 184 -3.46 -16.85 -1.16
C ARG A 184 -3.28 -18.26 -0.61
N GLY A 185 -2.63 -18.44 0.56
CA GLY A 185 -2.46 -19.75 1.20
C GLY A 185 -1.71 -20.79 0.35
N GLU A 186 -0.79 -20.36 -0.50
CA GLU A 186 0.09 -21.25 -1.27
C GLU A 186 1.50 -21.13 -0.72
N GLY A 187 1.86 -22.02 0.20
CA GLY A 187 3.21 -22.01 0.78
C GLY A 187 3.42 -22.81 2.06
N VAL A 188 2.36 -23.21 2.77
CA VAL A 188 2.51 -24.02 3.98
C VAL A 188 2.40 -25.49 3.62
N ASP A 189 3.52 -26.13 3.31
CA ASP A 189 3.64 -27.60 3.23
C ASP A 189 3.59 -28.25 4.64
N GLY A 190 3.00 -27.56 5.63
CA GLY A 190 3.05 -27.94 7.04
C GLY A 190 1.82 -27.48 7.83
N PHE A 191 1.48 -28.26 8.85
CA PHE A 191 0.51 -27.93 9.88
C PHE A 191 1.23 -27.44 11.14
N PRO A 192 0.55 -26.69 12.03
CA PRO A 192 -0.85 -26.26 11.93
C PRO A 192 -1.05 -25.07 10.98
N LEU A 193 -2.22 -25.00 10.35
CA LEU A 193 -2.72 -23.75 9.78
C LEU A 193 -3.21 -22.82 10.91
N VAL A 194 -3.24 -21.51 10.69
CA VAL A 194 -3.69 -20.53 11.69
C VAL A 194 -4.83 -19.66 11.15
N LEU A 195 -5.96 -19.67 11.86
CA LEU A 195 -7.12 -18.83 11.63
C LEU A 195 -7.26 -17.81 12.76
N ALA A 196 -7.03 -16.52 12.48
CA ALA A 196 -7.27 -15.46 13.44
C ALA A 196 -8.74 -15.02 13.42
N VAL A 197 -9.31 -14.87 14.62
CA VAL A 197 -10.65 -14.34 14.84
C VAL A 197 -10.55 -12.85 15.10
N ASP A 198 -11.21 -12.05 14.26
CA ASP A 198 -11.15 -10.59 14.17
C ASP A 198 -9.78 -10.03 13.77
N THR A 199 -8.75 -10.25 14.58
CA THR A 199 -7.37 -9.81 14.34
C THR A 199 -6.39 -10.82 14.93
N PRO A 200 -5.21 -11.09 14.32
CA PRO A 200 -4.17 -11.87 14.99
C PRO A 200 -3.83 -11.29 16.36
N SER A 201 -3.83 -12.12 17.39
CA SER A 201 -3.63 -11.67 18.77
C SER A 201 -2.21 -11.14 18.96
N GLY A 202 -2.10 -9.95 19.58
CA GLY A 202 -0.82 -9.34 19.94
C GLY A 202 -0.22 -8.35 18.94
N ILE A 203 -0.88 -8.12 17.81
CA ILE A 203 -0.50 -7.08 16.85
C ILE A 203 -1.07 -5.72 17.24
N GLY A 204 -0.50 -4.66 16.68
CA GLY A 204 -1.05 -3.31 16.75
C GLY A 204 -2.24 -3.14 15.81
N VAL A 205 -3.46 -3.23 16.36
CA VAL A 205 -4.70 -3.18 15.57
C VAL A 205 -4.87 -1.85 14.83
N ASP A 206 -4.65 -0.73 15.52
CA ASP A 206 -4.91 0.62 14.98
C ASP A 206 -3.67 1.26 14.32
N ASP A 207 -2.46 0.81 14.64
CA ASP A 207 -1.20 1.40 14.17
C ASP A 207 -0.40 0.50 13.21
N GLY A 208 -0.82 -0.75 13.04
CA GLY A 208 -0.19 -1.73 12.16
C GLY A 208 1.13 -2.31 12.67
N THR A 209 1.49 -2.09 13.94
CA THR A 209 2.78 -2.51 14.51
C THR A 209 2.81 -3.97 14.95
N LEU A 210 4.01 -4.50 15.22
CA LEU A 210 4.23 -5.81 15.87
C LEU A 210 4.92 -5.58 17.23
N PRO A 211 4.19 -5.26 18.30
CA PRO A 211 4.77 -4.78 19.56
C PRO A 211 5.40 -5.88 20.44
N GLY A 212 5.20 -7.16 20.12
CA GLY A 212 5.74 -8.30 20.87
C GLY A 212 5.32 -9.63 20.25
N ALA A 213 5.08 -10.63 21.09
CA ALA A 213 4.69 -11.98 20.66
C ALA A 213 3.31 -12.02 19.97
N TYR A 214 3.23 -12.72 18.83
CA TYR A 214 2.01 -12.97 18.06
C TYR A 214 2.14 -14.27 17.25
N ILE A 215 1.02 -14.78 16.72
CA ILE A 215 1.03 -15.94 15.81
C ILE A 215 0.63 -15.44 14.40
N PRO A 216 1.50 -15.58 13.38
CA PRO A 216 1.13 -15.23 12.01
C PRO A 216 -0.09 -16.04 11.54
N ALA A 217 -1.09 -15.37 10.98
CA ALA A 217 -2.30 -16.01 10.49
C ALA A 217 -2.17 -16.39 9.01
N ASP A 218 -2.69 -17.57 8.63
CA ASP A 218 -2.92 -17.92 7.24
C ASP A 218 -4.18 -17.23 6.71
N VAL A 219 -5.19 -17.11 7.56
CA VAL A 219 -6.44 -16.41 7.27
C VAL A 219 -6.88 -15.62 8.51
N THR A 220 -7.35 -14.39 8.31
CA THR A 220 -8.00 -13.59 9.37
C THR A 220 -9.44 -13.31 8.99
N VAL A 221 -10.39 -13.60 9.87
CA VAL A 221 -11.80 -13.24 9.69
C VAL A 221 -12.08 -11.96 10.45
N MET A 222 -12.13 -10.83 9.74
CA MET A 222 -12.48 -9.52 10.30
C MET A 222 -13.99 -9.32 10.28
N PHE A 223 -14.51 -8.74 11.37
CA PHE A 223 -15.95 -8.51 11.50
C PHE A 223 -16.31 -7.04 11.32
N GLY A 224 -17.37 -6.78 10.56
CA GLY A 224 -17.98 -5.47 10.44
C GLY A 224 -17.22 -4.50 9.56
N ALA A 225 -15.91 -4.29 9.76
CA ALA A 225 -15.07 -3.46 8.89
C ALA A 225 -13.62 -3.93 8.95
N LEU A 226 -12.81 -3.52 7.96
CA LEU A 226 -11.35 -3.67 8.03
C LEU A 226 -10.80 -2.81 9.18
N LYS A 227 -9.79 -3.34 9.87
CA LYS A 227 -9.00 -2.60 10.87
C LYS A 227 -7.68 -2.18 10.27
N PRO A 228 -7.00 -1.13 10.78
CA PRO A 228 -5.78 -0.61 10.19
C PRO A 228 -4.70 -1.67 10.03
N CYS A 229 -4.63 -2.65 10.94
CA CYS A 229 -3.70 -3.76 10.85
C CYS A 229 -3.83 -4.62 9.58
N ALA A 230 -4.96 -4.56 8.87
CA ALA A 230 -5.21 -5.22 7.60
C ALA A 230 -4.49 -4.56 6.41
N LEU A 231 -4.27 -3.25 6.50
CA LEU A 231 -3.74 -2.42 5.41
C LEU A 231 -2.35 -1.86 5.70
N ILE A 232 -2.04 -1.63 6.97
CA ILE A 232 -0.84 -0.93 7.42
C ILE A 232 0.23 -1.97 7.81
N PRO A 233 1.40 -1.96 7.16
CA PRO A 233 2.50 -2.82 7.55
C PRO A 233 3.18 -2.30 8.84
N PRO A 234 3.89 -3.17 9.58
CA PRO A 234 4.19 -4.58 9.29
C PRO A 234 3.04 -5.58 9.49
N SER A 235 1.99 -5.27 10.25
CA SER A 235 0.96 -6.26 10.62
C SER A 235 0.14 -6.77 9.43
N ALA A 236 -0.03 -5.96 8.38
CA ALA A 236 -0.72 -6.38 7.16
C ALA A 236 -0.11 -7.66 6.55
N TYR A 237 1.20 -7.87 6.74
CA TYR A 237 1.91 -9.05 6.23
C TYR A 237 1.68 -10.33 7.03
N VAL A 238 1.06 -10.24 8.22
CA VAL A 238 0.83 -11.38 9.13
C VAL A 238 -0.65 -11.69 9.32
N CYS A 239 -1.54 -10.95 8.66
CA CYS A 239 -2.98 -11.22 8.66
C CYS A 239 -3.39 -12.32 7.66
N GLY A 240 -2.49 -12.72 6.76
CA GLY A 240 -2.78 -13.74 5.75
C GLY A 240 -3.87 -13.31 4.77
N GLN A 241 -4.68 -14.25 4.30
CA GLN A 241 -5.86 -13.95 3.50
C GLN A 241 -6.94 -13.34 4.40
N LEU A 242 -7.50 -12.20 3.98
CA LEU A 242 -8.56 -11.54 4.72
C LEU A 242 -9.92 -12.07 4.29
N VAL A 243 -10.75 -12.45 5.27
CA VAL A 243 -12.19 -12.65 5.12
C VAL A 243 -12.89 -11.54 5.87
N LEU A 244 -13.76 -10.77 5.21
CA LEU A 244 -14.50 -9.68 5.83
C LEU A 244 -15.97 -10.05 5.94
N VAL A 245 -16.50 -10.03 7.16
CA VAL A 245 -17.92 -10.27 7.43
C VAL A 245 -18.65 -8.94 7.45
N ASP A 246 -19.56 -8.74 6.50
CA ASP A 246 -20.38 -7.55 6.44
C ASP A 246 -21.58 -7.64 7.39
N PHE A 247 -21.65 -6.71 8.33
CA PHE A 247 -22.77 -6.54 9.26
C PHE A 247 -23.73 -5.43 8.83
N GLY A 248 -23.47 -4.76 7.71
CA GLY A 248 -24.23 -3.61 7.23
C GLY A 248 -23.94 -2.35 8.06
N PHE A 249 -22.68 -2.15 8.45
CA PHE A 249 -22.28 -0.95 9.20
C PHE A 249 -22.55 0.32 8.40
N ASP A 250 -23.03 1.34 9.09
CA ASP A 250 -23.09 2.70 8.56
C ASP A 250 -21.77 3.39 8.85
N THR A 251 -20.98 3.62 7.79
CA THR A 251 -19.69 4.31 7.88
C THR A 251 -19.83 5.83 7.82
N GLU A 252 -21.05 6.36 7.64
CA GLU A 252 -21.27 7.81 7.55
C GLU A 252 -20.83 8.52 8.83
N GLY A 253 -19.93 9.51 8.68
CA GLY A 253 -19.39 10.29 9.81
C GLY A 253 -18.18 9.67 10.49
N HIS A 254 -17.69 8.52 10.03
CA HIS A 254 -16.42 7.92 10.46
C HIS A 254 -15.35 8.14 9.40
N VAL A 255 -14.18 8.67 9.80
CA VAL A 255 -13.05 8.88 8.89
C VAL A 255 -12.15 7.65 8.95
N PRO A 256 -11.85 7.00 7.81
CA PRO A 256 -10.91 5.90 7.77
C PRO A 256 -9.53 6.30 8.30
N VAL A 257 -8.88 5.39 9.03
CA VAL A 257 -7.47 5.53 9.43
C VAL A 257 -6.55 5.35 8.22
N ALA A 258 -6.93 4.47 7.28
CA ALA A 258 -6.21 4.26 6.03
C ALA A 258 -7.13 3.72 4.93
N GLU A 259 -6.84 4.09 3.68
CA GLU A 259 -7.55 3.63 2.48
C GLU A 259 -6.58 2.91 1.53
N SER A 260 -6.94 1.75 1.02
CA SER A 260 -6.16 1.04 0.02
C SER A 260 -6.52 1.48 -1.39
N VAL A 261 -5.51 1.69 -2.23
CA VAL A 261 -5.72 1.97 -3.65
C VAL A 261 -6.02 0.67 -4.38
N ASN A 262 -7.07 0.69 -5.20
CA ASN A 262 -7.48 -0.43 -6.05
C ASN A 262 -7.54 -0.01 -7.54
N ALA A 263 -7.80 -0.99 -8.42
CA ALA A 263 -7.89 -0.76 -9.86
C ALA A 263 -8.97 0.25 -10.27
N ARG A 264 -10.09 0.33 -9.53
CA ARG A 264 -11.18 1.28 -9.79
C ARG A 264 -10.74 2.71 -9.47
N THR A 265 -10.20 2.94 -8.27
CA THR A 265 -9.66 4.26 -7.88
C THR A 265 -8.57 4.71 -8.85
N ALA A 266 -7.71 3.77 -9.27
CA ALA A 266 -6.69 4.05 -10.27
C ALA A 266 -7.31 4.42 -11.64
N ALA A 267 -8.29 3.67 -12.13
CA ALA A 267 -8.97 3.95 -13.40
C ALA A 267 -9.67 5.31 -13.41
N GLN A 268 -10.31 5.69 -12.30
CA GLN A 268 -10.97 6.99 -12.14
C GLN A 268 -10.00 8.17 -12.04
N SER A 269 -8.74 7.90 -11.69
CA SER A 269 -7.70 8.92 -11.50
C SER A 269 -6.80 9.13 -12.74
N VAL A 270 -6.92 8.26 -13.75
CA VAL A 270 -6.21 8.41 -15.02
C VAL A 270 -6.99 9.35 -15.94
N ARG A 271 -6.34 10.40 -16.43
CA ARG A 271 -6.95 11.32 -17.40
C ARG A 271 -7.20 10.60 -18.72
N LEU A 272 -8.46 10.59 -19.16
CA LEU A 272 -8.83 10.08 -20.47
C LEU A 272 -8.40 11.06 -21.58
N PRO A 273 -7.97 10.55 -22.75
CA PRO A 273 -7.66 11.41 -23.90
C PRO A 273 -8.95 11.97 -24.52
N HIS A 274 -8.92 13.25 -24.91
CA HIS A 274 -10.00 13.96 -25.59
C HIS A 274 -9.61 14.39 -27.02
N ILE A 275 -10.61 14.62 -27.88
CA ILE A 275 -10.39 14.95 -29.31
C ILE A 275 -9.70 16.30 -29.52
N ASP A 276 -9.88 17.23 -28.58
CA ASP A 276 -9.31 18.57 -28.57
C ASP A 276 -7.97 18.63 -27.82
N ASP A 277 -7.42 17.48 -27.40
CA ASP A 277 -6.16 17.46 -26.69
C ASP A 277 -4.98 17.94 -27.52
N SER A 278 -4.15 18.75 -26.88
CA SER A 278 -2.80 19.08 -27.32
C SER A 278 -1.77 18.39 -26.42
N LYS A 279 -0.50 18.44 -26.83
CA LYS A 279 0.61 17.99 -25.99
C LYS A 279 0.71 18.76 -24.66
N TYR A 280 0.10 19.94 -24.56
CA TYR A 280 0.10 20.77 -23.36
C TYR A 280 -1.08 20.44 -22.45
N SER A 281 -2.29 20.24 -22.99
CA SER A 281 -3.50 19.90 -22.19
C SER A 281 -3.44 18.50 -21.58
N ARG A 282 -2.58 17.62 -22.12
CA ARG A 282 -2.25 16.31 -21.55
C ARG A 282 -1.16 16.37 -20.46
N GLY A 283 -0.75 17.57 -20.05
CA GLY A 283 0.29 17.81 -19.04
C GLY A 283 1.70 17.81 -19.61
N VAL A 284 2.58 18.58 -18.97
CA VAL A 284 4.02 18.61 -19.23
C VAL A 284 4.79 18.33 -17.94
N THR A 285 5.55 17.23 -17.91
CA THR A 285 6.41 16.87 -16.77
C THR A 285 7.81 17.45 -16.95
N GLY A 286 8.27 18.26 -16.00
CA GLY A 286 9.65 18.75 -15.91
C GLY A 286 10.54 17.83 -15.10
N LEU A 287 11.74 17.52 -15.59
CA LEU A 287 12.69 16.60 -14.95
C LEU A 287 14.02 17.30 -14.69
N VAL A 288 14.38 17.46 -13.43
CA VAL A 288 15.71 17.87 -12.96
C VAL A 288 16.33 16.67 -12.22
N THR A 289 16.64 15.63 -13.01
CA THR A 289 17.10 14.33 -12.51
C THR A 289 18.37 13.90 -13.21
N GLY A 290 19.14 13.02 -12.57
CA GLY A 290 20.40 12.47 -13.04
C GLY A 290 21.56 13.46 -13.00
N SER A 291 22.76 12.92 -12.89
CA SER A 291 24.02 13.67 -12.83
C SER A 291 25.07 12.99 -13.70
N ASP A 292 26.25 13.58 -13.84
CA ASP A 292 27.34 12.91 -14.56
C ASP A 292 27.76 11.59 -13.91
N ALA A 293 27.64 11.48 -12.59
CA ALA A 293 27.90 10.24 -11.85
C ALA A 293 26.76 9.22 -12.04
N TYR A 294 25.51 9.69 -12.06
CA TYR A 294 24.32 8.85 -12.13
C TYR A 294 23.39 9.22 -13.29
N PRO A 295 23.84 9.10 -14.56
CA PRO A 295 23.04 9.50 -15.71
C PRO A 295 21.86 8.55 -15.96
N GLY A 296 21.92 7.32 -15.44
CA GLY A 296 20.84 6.33 -15.59
C GLY A 296 19.51 6.77 -14.95
N ALA A 297 19.57 7.53 -13.86
CA ALA A 297 18.37 8.05 -13.20
C ALA A 297 17.59 8.99 -14.12
N ALA A 298 18.28 9.87 -14.85
CA ALA A 298 17.67 10.75 -15.86
C ALA A 298 16.96 9.95 -16.97
N VAL A 299 17.59 8.88 -17.44
CA VAL A 299 17.04 8.03 -18.49
C VAL A 299 15.79 7.31 -17.98
N LEU A 300 15.85 6.68 -16.81
CA LEU A 300 14.74 5.91 -16.25
C LEU A 300 13.55 6.80 -15.89
N SER A 301 13.77 7.94 -15.24
CA SER A 301 12.71 8.89 -14.89
C SER A 301 12.04 9.47 -16.15
N SER A 302 12.83 9.86 -17.15
CA SER A 302 12.31 10.38 -18.43
C SER A 302 11.53 9.33 -19.20
N LEU A 303 12.05 8.10 -19.28
CA LEU A 303 11.39 6.97 -19.94
C LEU A 303 10.06 6.62 -19.28
N ALA A 304 10.04 6.58 -17.94
CA ALA A 304 8.82 6.32 -17.18
C ALA A 304 7.79 7.44 -17.37
N ALA A 305 8.23 8.70 -17.30
CA ALA A 305 7.37 9.85 -17.50
C ALA A 305 6.70 9.83 -18.88
N ALA A 306 7.48 9.63 -19.96
CA ALA A 306 6.99 9.55 -21.33
C ALA A 306 5.99 8.40 -21.55
N ARG A 307 6.12 7.31 -20.78
CA ARG A 307 5.25 6.13 -20.85
C ARG A 307 4.04 6.18 -19.92
N SER A 308 3.86 7.28 -19.18
CA SER A 308 2.83 7.46 -18.16
C SER A 308 1.73 8.44 -18.57
N ASN A 309 1.24 8.33 -19.80
CA ASN A 309 0.08 9.06 -20.34
C ASN A 309 0.21 10.61 -20.45
N VAL A 310 1.37 11.18 -20.11
CA VAL A 310 1.63 12.62 -20.24
C VAL A 310 1.73 13.07 -21.70
N GLY A 311 1.44 14.34 -21.97
CA GLY A 311 1.52 14.93 -23.30
C GLY A 311 2.94 15.25 -23.77
N MET A 312 3.80 15.69 -22.84
CA MET A 312 5.17 16.11 -23.13
C MET A 312 6.05 15.96 -21.89
N ILE A 313 7.33 15.67 -22.09
CA ILE A 313 8.34 15.75 -21.04
C ILE A 313 9.38 16.82 -21.38
N ARG A 314 9.89 17.46 -20.35
CA ARG A 314 10.92 18.49 -20.42
C ARG A 314 12.08 18.12 -19.52
N TYR A 315 13.27 17.97 -20.09
CA TYR A 315 14.46 17.61 -19.33
C TYR A 315 15.39 18.81 -19.13
N VAL A 316 15.70 19.11 -17.88
CA VAL A 316 16.48 20.27 -17.42
C VAL A 316 17.63 19.80 -16.51
N GLY A 317 18.49 18.93 -17.05
CA GLY A 317 19.68 18.45 -16.36
C GLY A 317 20.95 18.55 -17.20
N PRO A 318 22.10 18.02 -16.72
CA PRO A 318 23.39 18.15 -17.40
C PRO A 318 23.40 17.54 -18.81
N SER A 319 24.34 18.00 -19.65
CA SER A 319 24.41 17.62 -21.07
C SER A 319 24.63 16.12 -21.28
N ARG A 320 25.49 15.48 -20.49
CA ARG A 320 25.79 14.04 -20.64
C ARG A 320 24.57 13.14 -20.36
N PRO A 321 23.85 13.24 -19.23
CA PRO A 321 22.60 12.50 -19.09
C PRO A 321 21.57 12.94 -20.13
N GLY A 322 21.54 14.21 -20.53
CA GLY A 322 20.67 14.71 -21.60
C GLY A 322 20.84 14.01 -22.94
N ASP A 323 22.08 13.81 -23.39
CA ASP A 323 22.41 13.04 -24.59
C ASP A 323 21.96 11.57 -24.48
N MET A 324 21.96 11.00 -23.27
CA MET A 324 21.49 9.64 -23.03
C MET A 324 19.96 9.57 -23.04
N VAL A 325 19.28 10.57 -22.45
CA VAL A 325 17.82 10.70 -22.51
C VAL A 325 17.37 10.77 -23.96
N LEU A 326 17.96 11.63 -24.79
CA LEU A 326 17.57 11.76 -26.21
C LEU A 326 17.79 10.50 -27.06
N ARG A 327 18.67 9.58 -26.62
CA ARG A 327 18.87 8.29 -27.30
C ARG A 327 17.75 7.31 -27.02
N GLU A 328 17.23 7.29 -25.80
CA GLU A 328 16.17 6.36 -25.37
C GLU A 328 14.76 6.95 -25.53
N VAL A 329 14.63 8.27 -25.39
CA VAL A 329 13.38 9.04 -25.42
C VAL A 329 13.56 10.25 -26.36
N PRO A 330 13.57 10.02 -27.70
CA PRO A 330 13.79 11.09 -28.69
C PRO A 330 12.71 12.18 -28.69
N GLU A 331 11.53 11.91 -28.11
CA GLU A 331 10.44 12.86 -27.91
C GLU A 331 10.68 13.83 -26.74
N ALA A 332 11.72 13.61 -25.93
CA ALA A 332 12.06 14.49 -24.81
C ALA A 332 12.49 15.88 -25.31
N VAL A 333 11.98 16.94 -24.67
CA VAL A 333 12.36 18.31 -25.00
C VAL A 333 13.39 18.82 -23.99
N MET A 334 14.56 19.20 -24.49
CA MET A 334 15.65 19.71 -23.67
C MET A 334 15.45 21.18 -23.31
N GLY A 335 15.79 21.57 -22.07
CA GLY A 335 15.84 22.95 -21.62
C GLY A 335 14.54 23.45 -20.98
N THR A 336 14.56 24.69 -20.50
CA THR A 336 13.52 25.28 -19.64
C THR A 336 12.24 25.69 -20.39
N GLY A 337 11.14 25.82 -19.67
CA GLY A 337 9.85 26.31 -20.14
C GLY A 337 8.69 25.81 -19.29
N HIS A 338 7.45 26.02 -19.73
CA HIS A 338 6.25 25.61 -19.00
C HIS A 338 6.27 24.12 -18.64
N VAL A 339 5.89 23.84 -17.39
CA VAL A 339 5.62 22.50 -16.86
C VAL A 339 4.41 22.56 -15.93
N GLN A 340 3.71 21.45 -15.80
CA GLN A 340 2.56 21.26 -14.91
C GLN A 340 2.91 20.46 -13.66
N ALA A 341 4.01 19.70 -13.69
CA ALA A 341 4.61 19.13 -12.49
C ALA A 341 6.12 18.98 -12.68
N TRP A 342 6.86 19.04 -11.57
CA TRP A 342 8.31 18.82 -11.53
C TRP A 342 8.66 17.47 -10.89
N VAL A 343 9.78 16.89 -11.31
CA VAL A 343 10.45 15.75 -10.66
C VAL A 343 11.91 16.13 -10.48
N VAL A 344 12.39 16.07 -9.23
CA VAL A 344 13.74 16.50 -8.86
C VAL A 344 14.45 15.49 -7.95
N GLY A 345 15.78 15.46 -8.03
CA GLY A 345 16.62 14.80 -7.03
C GLY A 345 17.03 13.35 -7.31
N SER A 346 16.26 12.58 -8.08
CA SER A 346 16.67 11.23 -8.51
C SER A 346 18.03 11.28 -9.23
N GLY A 347 19.02 10.52 -8.77
CA GLY A 347 20.39 10.52 -9.33
C GLY A 347 21.22 11.79 -9.07
N VAL A 348 20.76 12.68 -8.19
CA VAL A 348 21.54 13.82 -7.70
C VAL A 348 22.28 13.37 -6.43
N PRO A 349 23.60 13.53 -6.32
CA PRO A 349 24.32 13.25 -5.08
C PRO A 349 23.81 14.13 -3.92
N ASN A 350 23.73 13.56 -2.71
CA ASN A 350 23.48 14.35 -1.50
C ASN A 350 24.77 15.03 -1.01
N ALA A 351 24.66 16.03 -0.13
CA ALA A 351 25.82 16.82 0.33
C ALA A 351 26.93 15.99 1.03
N MET A 352 26.59 14.81 1.57
CA MET A 352 27.53 13.91 2.27
C MET A 352 28.22 12.91 1.34
N ALA A 353 27.66 12.63 0.16
CA ALA A 353 28.23 11.70 -0.83
C ALA A 353 29.29 12.35 -1.72
N ASP A 354 29.47 13.67 -1.62
CA ASP A 354 30.34 14.47 -2.48
C ASP A 354 31.80 14.54 -2.01
N GLU A 355 32.16 13.94 -0.86
CA GLU A 355 33.53 13.99 -0.30
C GLU A 355 34.59 13.20 -1.12
N GLY A 356 34.30 12.72 -2.33
CA GLY A 356 35.18 11.78 -3.05
C GLY A 356 35.21 11.83 -4.59
N HIS A 357 34.52 12.75 -5.26
CA HIS A 357 34.49 12.81 -6.73
C HIS A 357 34.85 14.20 -7.28
N ASP A 358 35.83 14.26 -8.19
CA ASP A 358 36.35 15.47 -8.88
C ASP A 358 35.31 16.19 -9.82
N ASN A 359 34.02 16.18 -9.48
CA ASN A 359 32.90 16.74 -10.26
C ASN A 359 32.14 17.86 -9.51
N GLU A 360 32.79 18.55 -8.57
CA GLU A 360 32.20 19.57 -7.68
C GLU A 360 31.38 20.63 -8.46
N GLY A 361 31.85 21.12 -9.62
CA GLY A 361 31.22 22.23 -10.34
C GLY A 361 29.82 21.98 -10.93
N HIS A 362 29.56 20.81 -11.54
CA HIS A 362 28.25 20.54 -12.18
C HIS A 362 27.20 20.04 -11.18
N THR A 363 27.62 19.26 -10.19
CA THR A 363 26.75 18.81 -9.08
C THR A 363 26.25 20.01 -8.28
N ASP A 364 27.13 21.00 -8.01
CA ASP A 364 26.77 22.24 -7.32
C ASP A 364 25.75 23.08 -8.10
N VAL A 365 25.86 23.16 -9.42
CA VAL A 365 24.88 23.89 -10.25
C VAL A 365 23.51 23.22 -10.19
N GLN A 366 23.43 21.90 -10.37
CA GLN A 366 22.15 21.19 -10.34
C GLN A 366 21.48 21.28 -8.97
N ARG A 367 22.25 21.10 -7.88
CA ARG A 367 21.73 21.25 -6.51
C ARG A 367 21.27 22.68 -6.23
N ARG A 368 22.00 23.71 -6.69
CA ARG A 368 21.56 25.11 -6.59
C ARG A 368 20.25 25.36 -7.34
N THR A 369 20.10 24.80 -8.55
CA THR A 369 18.85 24.90 -9.32
C THR A 369 17.69 24.25 -8.57
N ILE A 370 17.90 23.06 -8.00
CA ILE A 370 16.87 22.39 -7.21
C ILE A 370 16.53 23.19 -5.96
N ALA A 371 17.53 23.69 -5.21
CA ALA A 371 17.31 24.49 -4.02
C ALA A 371 16.57 25.80 -4.33
N ALA A 372 16.93 26.49 -5.42
CA ALA A 372 16.22 27.68 -5.87
C ALA A 372 14.77 27.39 -6.24
N LEU A 373 14.50 26.28 -6.94
CA LEU A 373 13.14 25.84 -7.24
C LEU A 373 12.35 25.53 -5.96
N LEU A 374 12.94 24.76 -5.04
CA LEU A 374 12.27 24.32 -3.81
C LEU A 374 12.00 25.49 -2.83
N ALA A 375 12.80 26.54 -2.85
CA ALA A 375 12.57 27.74 -2.04
C ALA A 375 11.21 28.41 -2.32
N HIS A 376 10.63 28.23 -3.52
CA HIS A 376 9.30 28.74 -3.86
C HIS A 376 8.15 27.93 -3.26
N TYR A 377 8.42 26.72 -2.76
CA TYR A 377 7.42 25.85 -2.13
C TYR A 377 7.38 26.01 -0.60
N ASP A 378 8.15 26.96 -0.06
CA ASP A 378 8.02 27.33 1.34
C ASP A 378 6.63 27.95 1.58
N VAL A 379 5.96 27.58 2.67
CA VAL A 379 4.64 28.12 3.04
C VAL A 379 4.64 29.64 3.18
N ASP A 380 5.78 30.23 3.56
CA ASP A 380 5.94 31.67 3.72
C ASP A 380 6.37 32.37 2.41
N ALA A 381 6.67 31.63 1.34
CA ALA A 381 7.07 32.20 0.06
C ALA A 381 5.87 32.83 -0.69
N GLN A 382 6.11 33.98 -1.32
CA GLN A 382 5.08 34.65 -2.10
C GLN A 382 4.75 33.85 -3.36
N GLY A 383 3.48 33.47 -3.52
CA GLY A 383 3.00 32.74 -4.70
C GLY A 383 3.21 31.23 -4.63
N SER A 384 3.57 30.69 -3.45
CA SER A 384 3.73 29.25 -3.23
C SER A 384 2.49 28.44 -3.62
N ASP A 385 1.29 28.96 -3.33
CA ASP A 385 0.01 28.34 -3.71
C ASP A 385 -0.21 28.21 -5.23
N ALA A 386 0.49 29.01 -6.04
CA ALA A 386 0.41 28.99 -7.50
C ALA A 386 1.49 28.11 -8.15
N MET A 387 2.35 27.47 -7.34
CA MET A 387 3.40 26.61 -7.85
C MET A 387 2.83 25.26 -8.32
N PRO A 388 3.30 24.74 -9.47
CA PRO A 388 2.89 23.41 -9.92
C PRO A 388 3.37 22.32 -8.95
N PRO A 389 2.68 21.18 -8.82
CA PRO A 389 3.15 20.06 -8.02
C PRO A 389 4.61 19.64 -8.27
N VAL A 390 5.34 19.25 -7.22
CA VAL A 390 6.73 18.79 -7.33
C VAL A 390 6.95 17.46 -6.60
N VAL A 391 7.60 16.53 -7.28
CA VAL A 391 8.10 15.27 -6.71
C VAL A 391 9.58 15.45 -6.34
N VAL A 392 9.90 15.29 -5.07
CA VAL A 392 11.25 15.40 -4.51
C VAL A 392 11.72 14.03 -4.05
N ASP A 393 12.73 13.50 -4.74
CA ASP A 393 13.26 12.16 -4.48
C ASP A 393 14.76 12.20 -4.11
N ALA A 394 15.20 11.18 -3.40
CA ALA A 394 16.61 10.88 -3.13
C ALA A 394 17.45 12.07 -2.66
N GLY A 395 18.38 12.54 -3.51
CA GLY A 395 19.39 13.54 -3.16
C GLY A 395 18.89 14.97 -3.09
N ALA A 396 17.59 15.21 -3.29
CA ALA A 396 16.97 16.53 -3.07
C ALA A 396 16.21 16.63 -1.74
N LEU A 397 16.04 15.54 -0.99
CA LEU A 397 15.28 15.54 0.27
C LEU A 397 15.91 16.44 1.35
N ASP A 398 17.23 16.62 1.32
CA ASP A 398 17.97 17.54 2.21
C ASP A 398 17.85 19.02 1.81
N LEU A 399 17.26 19.31 0.65
CA LEU A 399 17.07 20.67 0.12
C LEU A 399 15.65 21.21 0.35
N LEU A 400 14.79 20.45 1.04
CA LEU A 400 13.43 20.86 1.35
C LEU A 400 13.40 22.11 2.25
N PRO A 401 12.46 23.05 2.04
CA PRO A 401 12.18 24.14 2.98
C PRO A 401 11.85 23.64 4.40
N GLU A 402 11.93 24.52 5.40
CA GLU A 402 11.54 24.17 6.78
C GLU A 402 10.07 23.73 6.85
N SER A 403 9.18 24.43 6.15
CA SER A 403 7.77 24.06 5.99
C SER A 403 7.36 24.23 4.52
N CYS A 404 6.83 23.15 3.94
CA CYS A 404 6.44 23.03 2.56
C CYS A 404 4.92 23.20 2.43
N VAL A 405 4.49 23.75 1.30
CA VAL A 405 3.09 23.64 0.85
C VAL A 405 2.74 22.21 0.42
N SER A 406 1.44 21.87 0.41
CA SER A 406 0.95 20.50 0.15
C SER A 406 1.24 19.97 -1.26
N GLN A 407 1.54 20.87 -2.22
CA GLN A 407 1.96 20.56 -3.59
C GLN A 407 3.33 19.87 -3.67
N VAL A 408 4.07 19.79 -2.55
CA VAL A 408 5.33 19.04 -2.46
C VAL A 408 5.04 17.58 -2.10
N LEU A 409 5.45 16.66 -2.97
CA LEU A 409 5.48 15.22 -2.72
C LEU A 409 6.92 14.78 -2.48
N ILE A 410 7.20 14.21 -1.30
CA ILE A 410 8.49 13.57 -1.01
C ILE A 410 8.36 12.05 -1.13
N THR A 411 9.37 11.39 -1.69
CA THR A 411 9.33 9.92 -1.92
C THR A 411 10.42 9.14 -1.18
N PRO A 412 10.60 9.30 0.16
CA PRO A 412 11.69 8.65 0.87
C PRO A 412 11.51 7.13 0.98
N HIS A 413 12.61 6.37 0.96
CA HIS A 413 12.66 5.04 1.56
C HIS A 413 12.96 5.13 3.07
N ALA A 414 12.89 4.02 3.82
CA ALA A 414 13.07 4.03 5.28
C ALA A 414 14.37 4.73 5.76
N GLY A 415 15.51 4.47 5.10
CA GLY A 415 16.78 5.19 5.32
C GLY A 415 16.74 6.70 5.09
N GLU A 416 16.10 7.15 4.00
CA GLU A 416 15.93 8.57 3.69
C GLU A 416 15.02 9.25 4.70
N LEU A 417 13.91 8.59 5.09
CA LEU A 417 12.96 9.09 6.07
C LEU A 417 13.59 9.23 7.46
N ALA A 418 14.31 8.19 7.92
CA ALA A 418 15.01 8.22 9.21
C ALA A 418 16.02 9.38 9.27
N ARG A 419 16.74 9.62 8.17
CA ARG A 419 17.68 10.74 8.05
C ARG A 419 16.97 12.10 8.09
N LEU A 420 15.91 12.27 7.28
CA LEU A 420 15.12 13.50 7.23
C LEU A 420 14.59 13.90 8.61
N ILE A 421 14.01 12.94 9.35
CA ILE A 421 13.50 13.20 10.70
C ILE A 421 14.65 13.49 11.67
N SER A 422 15.77 12.76 11.58
CA SER A 422 16.95 13.00 12.43
C SER A 422 17.58 14.38 12.23
N GLU A 423 17.50 14.93 11.01
CA GLU A 423 18.03 16.26 10.69
C GLU A 423 17.13 17.38 11.20
N ARG A 424 15.82 17.14 11.31
CA ARG A 424 14.82 18.16 11.68
C ARG A 424 14.35 18.09 13.13
N ASP A 425 14.45 16.93 13.77
CA ASP A 425 13.84 16.67 15.06
C ASP A 425 14.77 15.83 15.96
N GLU A 426 14.46 14.54 16.18
CA GLU A 426 15.24 13.66 17.05
C GLU A 426 15.91 12.50 16.28
N PRO A 427 16.98 11.89 16.82
CA PRO A 427 17.62 10.75 16.19
C PRO A 427 16.67 9.57 15.97
N VAL A 428 16.44 9.21 14.70
CA VAL A 428 15.62 8.09 14.26
C VAL A 428 16.47 7.10 13.46
N THR A 429 16.21 5.82 13.66
CA THR A 429 16.92 4.73 12.98
C THR A 429 16.02 4.01 11.97
N VAL A 430 16.63 3.38 10.97
CA VAL A 430 15.90 2.58 9.96
C VAL A 430 15.04 1.48 10.58
N PRO A 431 15.51 0.70 11.58
CA PRO A 431 14.65 -0.29 12.25
C PRO A 431 13.41 0.30 12.89
N GLN A 432 13.47 1.52 13.45
CA GLN A 432 12.29 2.18 14.01
C GLN A 432 11.28 2.54 12.91
N VAL A 433 11.74 3.10 11.80
CA VAL A 433 10.86 3.40 10.65
C VAL A 433 10.21 2.14 10.09
N LEU A 434 10.95 1.03 10.01
CA LEU A 434 10.40 -0.25 9.52
C LEU A 434 9.42 -0.90 10.51
N ALA A 435 9.57 -0.64 11.81
CA ALA A 435 8.68 -1.17 12.85
C ALA A 435 7.36 -0.39 12.96
N SER A 436 7.39 0.93 12.71
CA SER A 436 6.22 1.83 12.79
C SER A 436 6.13 2.77 11.57
N PRO A 437 6.00 2.26 10.34
CA PRO A 437 6.12 3.09 9.14
C PRO A 437 5.03 4.17 9.04
N LEU A 438 3.81 3.89 9.50
CA LEU A 438 2.73 4.90 9.57
C LEU A 438 3.10 6.06 10.49
N GLU A 439 3.57 5.76 11.71
CA GLU A 439 3.96 6.76 12.71
C GLU A 439 5.01 7.72 12.14
N TYR A 440 6.06 7.18 11.52
CA TYR A 440 7.14 8.00 10.96
C TYR A 440 6.74 8.73 9.68
N ALA A 441 5.82 8.19 8.88
CA ALA A 441 5.28 8.90 7.72
C ALA A 441 4.41 10.09 8.15
N LEU A 442 3.52 9.90 9.14
CA LEU A 442 2.72 10.98 9.75
C LEU A 442 3.62 12.05 10.38
N ARG A 443 4.69 11.63 11.09
CA ARG A 443 5.65 12.56 11.68
C ARG A 443 6.39 13.38 10.62
N ALA A 444 6.80 12.78 9.50
CA ALA A 444 7.42 13.54 8.42
C ALA A 444 6.44 14.50 7.73
N TRP A 445 5.17 14.11 7.60
CA TRP A 445 4.12 15.01 7.12
C TRP A 445 3.98 16.21 8.07
N ASP A 446 3.87 15.98 9.39
CA ASP A 446 3.78 17.04 10.40
C ASP A 446 5.01 17.97 10.42
N LEU A 447 6.22 17.39 10.34
CA LEU A 447 7.48 18.15 10.35
C LEU A 447 7.76 18.95 9.09
N THR A 448 7.16 18.58 7.96
CA THR A 448 7.50 19.18 6.65
C THR A 448 6.34 19.87 5.97
N GLY A 449 5.09 19.55 6.27
CA GLY A 449 3.91 19.98 5.50
C GLY A 449 3.77 19.32 4.12
N ALA A 450 4.78 18.56 3.67
CA ALA A 450 4.76 17.89 2.38
C ALA A 450 3.86 16.64 2.40
N THR A 451 3.28 16.30 1.25
CA THR A 451 2.74 14.96 1.02
C THR A 451 3.89 13.95 1.07
N VAL A 452 3.76 12.88 1.85
CA VAL A 452 4.82 11.88 2.08
C VAL A 452 4.42 10.55 1.45
N LEU A 453 5.23 10.05 0.52
CA LEU A 453 5.14 8.69 -0.01
C LEU A 453 6.32 7.87 0.51
N LEU A 454 6.07 7.07 1.55
CA LEU A 454 7.05 6.16 2.13
C LEU A 454 7.12 4.87 1.32
N LYS A 455 8.24 4.70 0.61
CA LYS A 455 8.52 3.51 -0.22
C LYS A 455 8.68 2.26 0.67
N GLY A 456 7.94 1.21 0.35
CA GLY A 456 7.95 -0.09 1.04
C GLY A 456 7.31 -1.18 0.18
N ALA A 457 7.22 -2.41 0.70
CA ALA A 457 6.52 -3.50 -0.02
C ALA A 457 5.02 -3.16 -0.21
N ALA A 458 4.38 -2.63 0.83
CA ALA A 458 3.25 -1.72 0.70
C ALA A 458 3.76 -0.28 0.85
N THR A 459 3.37 0.60 -0.08
CA THR A 459 3.73 2.02 -0.05
C THR A 459 2.67 2.78 0.74
N ILE A 460 3.08 3.56 1.75
CA ILE A 460 2.19 4.41 2.55
C ILE A 460 2.28 5.83 2.00
N VAL A 461 1.14 6.47 1.76
CA VAL A 461 1.05 7.87 1.36
C VAL A 461 0.27 8.64 2.42
N VAL A 462 0.86 9.71 2.94
CA VAL A 462 0.23 10.63 3.89
C VAL A 462 0.16 12.00 3.23
N GLY A 463 -1.02 12.60 3.17
CA GLY A 463 -1.18 13.99 2.75
C GLY A 463 -2.29 14.70 3.52
N ASP A 464 -2.65 15.89 3.08
CA ASP A 464 -3.67 16.72 3.73
C ASP A 464 -5.09 16.32 3.27
N ASP A 465 -6.06 16.35 4.19
CA ASP A 465 -7.49 16.10 3.91
C ASP A 465 -8.26 17.34 3.43
N GLY A 466 -7.61 18.50 3.34
CA GLY A 466 -8.19 19.81 3.03
C GLY A 466 -8.68 20.58 4.26
N GLU A 467 -8.71 19.95 5.43
CA GLU A 467 -9.09 20.53 6.73
C GLU A 467 -7.90 20.63 7.70
N GLY A 468 -6.69 20.29 7.24
CA GLY A 468 -5.46 20.31 8.04
C GLY A 468 -5.25 19.04 8.87
N ASN A 469 -5.93 17.94 8.55
CA ASN A 469 -5.67 16.63 9.16
C ASN A 469 -5.01 15.68 8.13
N PRO A 470 -4.27 14.66 8.60
CA PRO A 470 -3.65 13.71 7.70
C PRO A 470 -4.70 12.75 7.12
N ARG A 471 -4.61 12.52 5.81
CA ARG A 471 -5.27 11.42 5.09
C ARG A 471 -4.24 10.39 4.64
N VAL A 472 -4.54 9.12 4.85
CA VAL A 472 -3.59 8.01 4.64
C VAL A 472 -4.10 7.07 3.56
N PHE A 473 -3.23 6.79 2.59
CA PHE A 473 -3.45 5.79 1.55
C PHE A 473 -2.37 4.72 1.57
N VAL A 474 -2.73 3.51 1.15
CA VAL A 474 -1.78 2.40 0.99
C VAL A 474 -1.88 1.79 -0.40
N ALA A 475 -0.74 1.68 -1.08
CA ALA A 475 -0.61 1.01 -2.37
C ALA A 475 0.21 -0.27 -2.22
N GLY A 476 -0.44 -1.43 -2.31
CA GLY A 476 0.15 -2.76 -2.06
C GLY A 476 0.31 -3.65 -3.30
N ALA A 477 0.15 -3.12 -4.51
CA ALA A 477 0.09 -3.91 -5.74
C ALA A 477 1.46 -4.41 -6.27
N GLY A 478 2.59 -4.05 -5.66
CA GLY A 478 3.92 -4.38 -6.21
C GLY A 478 4.48 -5.74 -5.78
N PRO A 479 5.14 -6.53 -6.66
CA PRO A 479 5.88 -7.73 -6.27
C PRO A 479 7.22 -7.37 -5.61
N ALA A 480 7.76 -8.29 -4.81
CA ALA A 480 9.07 -8.13 -4.16
C ALA A 480 10.23 -7.83 -5.15
N TRP A 481 10.09 -8.20 -6.42
CA TRP A 481 11.06 -7.89 -7.48
C TRP A 481 11.24 -6.40 -7.77
N LEU A 482 10.35 -5.53 -7.26
CA LEU A 482 10.54 -4.08 -7.29
C LEU A 482 11.76 -3.60 -6.51
N ALA A 483 12.33 -4.45 -5.64
CA ALA A 483 13.59 -4.21 -4.95
C ALA A 483 14.81 -4.30 -5.90
N THR A 484 14.76 -3.56 -7.01
CA THR A 484 15.81 -3.46 -8.02
C THR A 484 16.24 -2.00 -8.18
N ALA A 485 17.51 -1.76 -8.50
CA ALA A 485 18.04 -0.41 -8.66
C ALA A 485 17.31 0.33 -9.79
N GLY A 486 17.02 1.62 -9.57
CA GLY A 486 16.31 2.46 -10.53
C GLY A 486 14.78 2.33 -10.53
N SER A 487 14.22 1.40 -9.75
CA SER A 487 12.77 1.28 -9.53
C SER A 487 12.18 2.58 -8.96
N GLY A 488 12.89 3.22 -8.02
CA GLY A 488 12.54 4.54 -7.50
C GLY A 488 12.53 5.65 -8.56
N ASP A 489 13.47 5.63 -9.50
CA ASP A 489 13.52 6.63 -10.60
C ASP A 489 12.30 6.48 -11.54
N VAL A 490 11.89 5.24 -11.81
CA VAL A 490 10.69 4.94 -12.59
C VAL A 490 9.42 5.39 -11.86
N LEU A 491 9.35 5.15 -10.55
CA LEU A 491 8.27 5.65 -9.71
C LEU A 491 8.21 7.18 -9.74
N ALA A 492 9.33 7.87 -9.57
CA ALA A 492 9.39 9.34 -9.57
C ALA A 492 8.91 9.94 -10.91
N GLY A 493 9.34 9.37 -12.05
CA GLY A 493 8.86 9.77 -13.37
C GLY A 493 7.37 9.49 -13.58
N THR A 494 6.87 8.36 -13.08
CA THR A 494 5.44 7.99 -13.12
C THR A 494 4.60 8.96 -12.31
N LEU A 495 5.03 9.29 -11.09
CA LEU A 495 4.36 10.25 -10.21
C LEU A 495 4.30 11.65 -10.84
N GLY A 496 5.43 12.15 -11.36
CA GLY A 496 5.47 13.45 -12.05
C GLY A 496 4.46 13.53 -13.19
N SER A 497 4.35 12.49 -14.01
CA SER A 497 3.35 12.42 -15.08
C SER A 497 1.91 12.30 -14.58
N MET A 498 1.67 11.54 -13.50
CA MET A 498 0.35 11.44 -12.87
C MET A 498 -0.14 12.78 -12.34
N LEU A 499 0.76 13.58 -11.75
CA LEU A 499 0.44 14.92 -11.28
C LEU A 499 0.28 15.90 -12.45
N ALA A 500 1.20 15.89 -13.42
CA ALA A 500 1.16 16.81 -14.56
C ALA A 500 -0.11 16.68 -15.40
N GLN A 501 -0.59 15.44 -15.64
CA GLN A 501 -1.82 15.23 -16.40
C GLN A 501 -3.08 15.65 -15.61
N ASN A 502 -2.99 15.78 -14.28
CA ASN A 502 -4.11 16.15 -13.40
C ASN A 502 -3.95 17.55 -12.79
N ALA A 503 -3.02 18.37 -13.29
CA ALA A 503 -2.68 19.66 -12.69
C ALA A 503 -3.88 20.60 -12.55
N GLU A 504 -4.74 20.72 -13.58
CA GLU A 504 -5.95 21.54 -13.49
C GLU A 504 -6.93 21.09 -12.39
N THR A 505 -6.93 19.80 -12.04
CA THR A 505 -7.71 19.28 -10.91
C THR A 505 -7.03 19.61 -9.60
N LEU A 506 -5.71 19.41 -9.51
CA LEU A 506 -4.91 19.72 -8.33
C LEU A 506 -4.91 21.22 -7.98
N ASP A 507 -4.94 22.10 -8.97
CA ASP A 507 -5.07 23.56 -8.77
C ASP A 507 -6.38 23.92 -8.07
N ARG A 508 -7.43 23.11 -8.25
CA ARG A 508 -8.75 23.31 -7.64
C ARG A 508 -8.94 22.52 -6.35
N LEU A 509 -8.31 21.36 -6.25
CA LEU A 509 -8.43 20.37 -5.17
C LEU A 509 -7.03 19.84 -4.80
N PRO A 510 -6.21 20.64 -4.09
CA PRO A 510 -4.85 20.24 -3.72
C PRO A 510 -4.79 19.03 -2.79
N ASP A 511 -5.84 18.77 -2.02
CA ASP A 511 -6.02 17.60 -1.15
C ASP A 511 -6.00 16.26 -1.91
N LEU A 512 -6.26 16.28 -3.23
CA LEU A 512 -6.13 15.10 -4.09
C LEU A 512 -4.68 14.71 -4.41
N MET A 513 -3.69 15.51 -4.00
CA MET A 513 -2.27 15.21 -4.17
C MET A 513 -1.92 13.81 -3.63
N ALA A 514 -2.43 13.45 -2.45
CA ALA A 514 -2.21 12.14 -1.84
C ALA A 514 -2.84 11.00 -2.65
N VAL A 515 -4.05 11.19 -3.18
CA VAL A 515 -4.76 10.21 -4.01
C VAL A 515 -3.95 9.91 -5.28
N TYR A 516 -3.57 10.95 -6.03
CA TYR A 516 -2.82 10.77 -7.28
C TYR A 516 -1.42 10.17 -7.04
N SER A 517 -0.79 10.51 -5.91
CA SER A 517 0.49 9.91 -5.51
C SER A 517 0.35 8.42 -5.20
N ALA A 518 -0.69 8.03 -4.46
CA ALA A 518 -0.96 6.64 -4.14
C ALA A 518 -1.35 5.83 -5.40
N VAL A 519 -2.11 6.42 -6.33
CA VAL A 519 -2.41 5.82 -7.65
C VAL A 519 -1.15 5.67 -8.50
N GLY A 520 -0.25 6.65 -8.51
CA GLY A 520 1.04 6.52 -9.19
C GLY A 520 1.87 5.35 -8.67
N ALA A 521 1.90 5.16 -7.35
CA ALA A 521 2.53 3.98 -6.72
C ALA A 521 1.83 2.67 -7.09
N TYR A 522 0.49 2.66 -7.15
CA TYR A 522 -0.29 1.50 -7.58
C TYR A 522 0.03 1.11 -9.03
N ILE A 523 0.01 2.06 -9.96
CA ILE A 523 0.33 1.86 -11.39
C ILE A 523 1.75 1.32 -11.56
N HIS A 524 2.71 1.86 -10.80
CA HIS A 524 4.08 1.35 -10.77
C HIS A 524 4.15 -0.11 -10.29
N GLY A 525 3.40 -0.46 -9.24
CA GLY A 525 3.23 -1.83 -8.76
C GLY A 525 2.65 -2.78 -9.81
N MET A 526 1.57 -2.35 -10.48
CA MET A 526 0.93 -3.10 -11.57
C MET A 526 1.87 -3.34 -12.74
N ALA A 527 2.67 -2.35 -13.12
CA ALA A 527 3.66 -2.51 -14.18
C ALA A 527 4.70 -3.58 -13.83
N ALA A 528 5.09 -3.66 -12.55
CA ALA A 528 5.99 -4.70 -12.07
C ALA A 528 5.34 -6.08 -11.96
N ILE A 529 4.05 -6.18 -11.62
CA ILE A 529 3.29 -7.44 -11.74
C ILE A 529 3.37 -7.95 -13.19
N VAL A 530 3.04 -7.10 -14.15
CA VAL A 530 3.04 -7.46 -15.57
C VAL A 530 4.45 -7.83 -16.05
N ALA A 531 5.48 -7.11 -15.60
CA ALA A 531 6.87 -7.36 -15.99
C ALA A 531 7.39 -8.70 -15.44
N SER A 532 7.07 -9.00 -14.17
CA SER A 532 7.56 -10.18 -13.45
C SER A 532 6.70 -11.43 -13.65
N GLY A 533 5.43 -11.27 -14.01
CA GLY A 533 4.43 -12.34 -13.97
C GLY A 533 4.21 -12.87 -12.55
N SER A 534 4.42 -12.03 -11.53
CA SER A 534 4.28 -12.35 -10.10
C SER A 534 3.19 -11.50 -9.47
N SER A 535 2.38 -12.10 -8.60
CA SER A 535 1.33 -11.42 -7.83
C SER A 535 1.67 -11.38 -6.33
N GLN A 536 2.96 -11.35 -5.96
CA GLN A 536 3.43 -11.21 -4.58
C GLN A 536 3.11 -9.82 -4.01
N GLN A 537 1.83 -9.51 -3.90
CA GLN A 537 1.32 -8.24 -3.44
C GLN A 537 1.50 -8.11 -1.93
N GLY A 538 1.78 -6.89 -1.47
CA GLY A 538 1.82 -6.57 -0.05
C GLY A 538 0.44 -6.48 0.59
N LEU A 539 -0.61 -6.30 -0.22
CA LEU A 539 -2.02 -6.25 0.18
C LEU A 539 -2.87 -7.14 -0.72
N SER A 540 -3.91 -7.74 -0.16
CA SER A 540 -4.91 -8.48 -0.94
C SER A 540 -6.31 -8.02 -0.56
N ARG A 541 -7.17 -7.95 -1.57
CA ARG A 541 -8.58 -7.62 -1.39
C ARG A 541 -9.23 -8.68 -0.48
N PRO A 542 -10.01 -8.28 0.53
CA PRO A 542 -10.69 -9.25 1.39
C PRO A 542 -11.74 -10.03 0.59
N VAL A 543 -11.90 -11.30 0.93
CA VAL A 543 -13.05 -12.10 0.50
C VAL A 543 -14.23 -11.73 1.39
N VAL A 544 -15.30 -11.21 0.80
CA VAL A 544 -16.50 -10.83 1.57
C VAL A 544 -17.31 -12.09 1.87
N TYR A 545 -17.61 -12.32 3.15
CA TYR A 545 -18.48 -13.40 3.57
C TYR A 545 -19.94 -12.98 3.47
N ASP A 546 -20.69 -13.66 2.60
CA ASP A 546 -22.15 -13.57 2.54
C ASP A 546 -22.78 -14.87 3.06
N ALA A 547 -23.51 -14.76 4.17
CA ALA A 547 -24.24 -15.87 4.76
C ALA A 547 -25.39 -16.39 3.86
N GLN A 548 -25.86 -15.59 2.89
CA GLN A 548 -26.93 -15.96 1.97
C GLN A 548 -26.40 -16.79 0.78
N ASP A 549 -25.13 -16.62 0.41
CA ASP A 549 -24.47 -17.40 -0.65
C ASP A 549 -23.12 -18.00 -0.18
N PRO A 550 -23.18 -19.03 0.70
CA PRO A 550 -21.97 -19.68 1.18
C PRO A 550 -21.20 -20.40 0.06
N VAL A 551 -21.84 -20.75 -1.05
CA VAL A 551 -21.18 -21.44 -2.17
C VAL A 551 -20.30 -20.46 -2.94
N ALA A 552 -20.79 -19.25 -3.23
CA ALA A 552 -20.00 -18.19 -3.81
C ALA A 552 -18.80 -17.85 -2.90
N PHE A 553 -19.04 -17.67 -1.60
CA PHE A 553 -17.97 -17.45 -0.63
C PHE A 553 -16.89 -18.55 -0.68
N PHE A 554 -17.28 -19.83 -0.68
CA PHE A 554 -16.32 -20.94 -0.80
C PHE A 554 -15.56 -20.90 -2.11
N HIS A 555 -16.23 -20.60 -3.23
CA HIS A 555 -15.57 -20.48 -4.53
C HIS A 555 -14.50 -19.39 -4.49
N ASP A 556 -14.83 -18.22 -3.96
CA ASP A 556 -13.93 -17.07 -3.90
C ASP A 556 -12.76 -17.32 -2.95
N MET A 557 -13.02 -17.91 -1.78
CA MET A 557 -11.98 -18.33 -0.84
C MET A 557 -11.03 -19.38 -1.45
N MET A 558 -11.54 -20.30 -2.28
CA MET A 558 -10.75 -21.35 -2.93
C MET A 558 -10.07 -20.88 -4.23
N SER A 559 -10.56 -19.80 -4.82
CA SER A 559 -10.06 -19.29 -6.09
C SER A 559 -8.62 -18.76 -5.95
N VAL A 560 -7.68 -19.49 -6.52
CA VAL A 560 -6.32 -18.99 -6.75
C VAL A 560 -6.35 -18.22 -8.06
N HIS A 561 -6.46 -16.90 -7.97
CA HIS A 561 -6.40 -16.01 -9.13
C HIS A 561 -4.97 -15.97 -9.69
N ILE A 562 -4.50 -17.05 -10.32
CA ILE A 562 -3.27 -17.02 -11.12
C ILE A 562 -3.55 -16.08 -12.29
N ALA A 563 -2.80 -14.98 -12.37
CA ALA A 563 -2.83 -14.05 -13.49
C ALA A 563 -2.91 -14.81 -14.82
N GLY A 564 -4.08 -14.73 -15.47
CA GLY A 564 -4.36 -15.13 -16.85
C GLY A 564 -3.65 -16.39 -17.37
N GLY A 565 -4.33 -17.54 -17.32
CA GLY A 565 -3.85 -18.77 -17.95
C GLY A 565 -2.61 -19.36 -17.26
N LYS A 566 -2.03 -20.43 -17.82
CA LYS A 566 -0.78 -20.98 -17.30
C LYS A 566 0.31 -19.91 -17.39
N ALA A 567 0.52 -19.15 -16.32
CA ALA A 567 1.68 -18.29 -16.19
C ALA A 567 2.92 -19.16 -16.50
N PRO A 568 3.82 -18.74 -17.39
CA PRO A 568 5.00 -19.53 -17.74
C PRO A 568 5.96 -19.72 -16.56
N TYR A 569 5.74 -18.99 -15.46
CA TYR A 569 6.53 -18.98 -14.24
C TYR A 569 5.62 -19.32 -13.04
N GLY A 570 6.20 -19.86 -11.96
CA GLY A 570 5.49 -20.12 -10.70
C GLY A 570 5.07 -18.82 -9.99
N LEU A 571 4.55 -18.90 -8.76
CA LEU A 571 4.02 -17.77 -7.99
C LEU A 571 5.00 -16.61 -7.79
N LEU A 572 6.29 -16.91 -7.72
CA LEU A 572 7.33 -15.90 -7.58
C LEU A 572 7.58 -15.16 -8.90
N GLY A 573 7.03 -15.58 -10.03
CA GLY A 573 7.32 -14.99 -11.34
C GLY A 573 8.80 -15.10 -11.72
N ARG A 574 9.37 -14.01 -12.26
CA ARG A 574 10.78 -13.89 -12.64
C ARG A 574 11.40 -12.57 -12.16
N PRO A 575 12.75 -12.49 -12.03
CA PRO A 575 13.44 -11.23 -11.82
C PRO A 575 13.13 -10.20 -12.91
N ILE A 576 13.10 -8.92 -12.51
CA ILE A 576 12.88 -7.78 -13.41
C ILE A 576 13.92 -6.67 -13.22
N THR A 577 14.08 -5.84 -14.24
CA THR A 577 14.80 -4.55 -14.16
C THR A 577 13.83 -3.38 -14.09
N ALA A 578 14.32 -2.21 -13.64
CA ALA A 578 13.53 -0.97 -13.67
C ALA A 578 13.06 -0.60 -15.08
N SER A 579 13.91 -0.82 -16.10
CA SER A 579 13.54 -0.56 -17.49
C SER A 579 12.37 -1.43 -17.96
N GLU A 580 12.31 -2.71 -17.54
CA GLU A 580 11.18 -3.58 -17.83
C GLU A 580 9.89 -3.09 -17.16
N VAL A 581 9.96 -2.53 -15.95
CA VAL A 581 8.80 -1.89 -15.30
C VAL A 581 8.33 -0.70 -16.14
N ALA A 582 9.25 0.19 -16.53
CA ALA A 582 8.92 1.34 -17.38
C ALA A 582 8.31 0.91 -18.74
N GLU A 583 8.76 -0.20 -19.33
CA GLU A 583 8.21 -0.79 -20.56
C GLU A 583 6.76 -1.27 -20.43
N ARG A 584 6.29 -1.60 -19.23
CA ARG A 584 4.93 -2.08 -19.00
C ARG A 584 3.93 -0.99 -18.67
N LEU A 585 4.37 0.22 -18.32
CA LEU A 585 3.49 1.34 -17.99
C LEU A 585 2.39 1.57 -19.06
N PRO A 586 2.67 1.62 -20.38
CA PRO A 586 1.62 1.88 -21.37
C PRO A 586 0.52 0.81 -21.40
N SER A 587 0.88 -0.46 -21.14
CA SER A 587 -0.11 -1.56 -21.06
C SER A 587 -0.99 -1.45 -19.82
N VAL A 588 -0.44 -0.99 -18.70
CA VAL A 588 -1.20 -0.74 -17.47
C VAL A 588 -2.17 0.42 -17.67
N PHE A 589 -1.70 1.56 -18.19
CA PHE A 589 -2.57 2.69 -18.53
C PHE A 589 -3.68 2.30 -19.51
N GLY A 590 -3.35 1.55 -20.57
CA GLY A 590 -4.36 1.05 -21.50
C GLY A 590 -5.42 0.17 -20.84
N THR A 591 -5.04 -0.62 -19.84
CA THR A 591 -5.98 -1.45 -19.08
C THR A 591 -6.89 -0.61 -18.18
N LEU A 592 -6.32 0.35 -17.46
CA LEU A 592 -7.09 1.27 -16.60
C LEU A 592 -8.05 2.15 -17.40
N ILE A 593 -7.64 2.61 -18.59
CA ILE A 593 -8.51 3.37 -19.50
C ILE A 593 -9.69 2.52 -19.98
N SER A 594 -9.45 1.25 -20.36
CA SER A 594 -10.54 0.35 -20.77
C SER A 594 -11.55 0.12 -19.65
N LEU A 595 -11.09 -0.03 -18.40
CA LEU A 595 -11.98 -0.13 -17.24
C LEU A 595 -12.86 1.11 -17.05
N ALA A 596 -12.32 2.29 -17.34
CA ALA A 596 -13.07 3.54 -17.24
C ALA A 596 -14.09 3.72 -18.39
N ASP A 597 -13.78 3.22 -19.60
CA ASP A 597 -14.61 3.40 -20.81
C ASP A 597 -15.78 2.39 -20.90
N ASP A 598 -15.61 1.17 -20.39
CA ASP A 598 -16.63 0.10 -20.51
C ASP A 598 -17.96 0.42 -19.80
N GLY A 599 -18.04 1.50 -19.00
CA GLY A 599 -19.29 2.02 -18.43
C GLY A 599 -20.10 0.97 -17.66
N CYS A 600 -19.47 -0.13 -17.26
CA CYS A 600 -20.14 -1.23 -16.58
C CYS A 600 -20.79 -0.68 -15.32
N ASP A 601 -22.09 -0.95 -15.16
CA ASP A 601 -22.70 -1.04 -13.85
C ASP A 601 -21.75 -1.86 -12.99
N VAL A 602 -21.05 -1.15 -12.11
CA VAL A 602 -19.90 -1.66 -11.37
C VAL A 602 -20.33 -2.55 -10.19
N ASP A 603 -21.54 -3.10 -10.29
CA ASP A 603 -22.19 -3.97 -9.32
C ASP A 603 -21.93 -5.46 -9.64
N GLY A 604 -21.11 -5.77 -10.66
CA GLY A 604 -20.90 -7.16 -11.10
C GLY A 604 -19.57 -7.53 -11.77
N TYR A 605 -18.61 -6.60 -11.89
CA TYR A 605 -17.24 -6.94 -12.31
C TYR A 605 -16.25 -6.17 -11.43
N ASP A 606 -15.78 -6.85 -10.38
CA ASP A 606 -15.05 -6.28 -9.24
C ASP A 606 -13.59 -6.76 -9.13
N GLY A 607 -13.06 -7.31 -10.22
CA GLY A 607 -11.71 -7.84 -10.34
C GLY A 607 -10.69 -6.84 -10.88
N ASP A 608 -9.41 -7.06 -10.61
CA ASP A 608 -8.34 -6.34 -11.31
C ASP A 608 -8.10 -7.06 -12.65
N PRO A 609 -8.41 -6.46 -13.79
CA PRO A 609 -8.39 -7.12 -15.10
C PRO A 609 -6.99 -7.62 -15.52
N LEU A 610 -5.90 -7.10 -14.93
CA LEU A 610 -4.55 -7.61 -15.16
C LEU A 610 -4.22 -8.83 -14.31
N ILE A 611 -4.99 -9.07 -13.25
CA ILE A 611 -4.90 -10.20 -12.32
C ILE A 611 -5.91 -11.29 -12.70
N ASP A 612 -7.08 -10.91 -13.20
CA ASP A 612 -8.20 -11.84 -13.45
C ASP A 612 -8.31 -12.28 -14.93
N GLY A 613 -7.41 -11.76 -15.76
CA GLY A 613 -7.18 -12.18 -17.14
C GLY A 613 -8.06 -11.45 -18.17
N PRO A 614 -7.55 -11.26 -19.41
CA PRO A 614 -8.32 -10.57 -20.44
C PRO A 614 -9.39 -11.47 -21.06
N VAL A 615 -10.58 -10.90 -21.29
CA VAL A 615 -11.53 -11.43 -22.27
C VAL A 615 -10.83 -11.40 -23.65
N SER A 616 -10.88 -12.53 -24.36
CA SER A 616 -10.12 -12.75 -25.60
C SER A 616 -10.38 -11.69 -26.68
N PRO A 617 -9.37 -11.30 -27.48
CA PRO A 617 -9.54 -10.38 -28.59
C PRO A 617 -10.23 -11.07 -29.76
N VAL A 618 -11.35 -10.53 -30.21
CA VAL A 618 -12.02 -10.94 -31.44
C VAL A 618 -11.24 -10.39 -32.63
N HIS A 619 -10.64 -11.28 -33.43
CA HIS A 619 -10.11 -10.96 -34.75
C HIS A 619 -11.23 -10.74 -35.78
N SER A 620 -11.16 -9.67 -36.59
CA SER A 620 -11.13 -9.78 -38.07
C SER A 620 -10.98 -8.43 -38.83
N THR A 621 -9.83 -8.32 -39.50
CA THR A 621 -9.52 -7.81 -40.85
C THR A 621 -10.46 -6.90 -41.67
N SER A 622 -9.89 -5.79 -42.20
CA SER A 622 -9.62 -5.45 -43.63
C SER A 622 -10.01 -3.99 -44.02
N THR A 623 -9.04 -3.11 -44.32
CA THR A 623 -8.45 -2.66 -45.63
C THR A 623 -9.09 -1.43 -46.30
N GLY A 624 -8.23 -0.48 -46.68
CA GLY A 624 -8.42 0.58 -47.70
C GLY A 624 -8.57 2.01 -47.14
N GLU A 625 -8.03 3.10 -47.70
CA GLU A 625 -7.05 3.39 -48.76
C GLU A 625 -6.72 4.92 -48.67
N ASP A 626 -5.59 5.33 -49.25
CA ASP A 626 -4.91 6.65 -49.25
C ASP A 626 -5.71 7.93 -49.64
N GLY A 627 -5.23 9.10 -49.20
CA GLY A 627 -5.42 10.39 -49.89
C GLY A 627 -4.96 11.65 -49.11
N PRO A 628 -4.39 12.70 -49.74
CA PRO A 628 -3.18 13.38 -49.24
C PRO A 628 -3.35 14.78 -48.59
N ALA A 629 -2.26 15.21 -47.95
CA ALA A 629 -2.03 16.52 -47.31
C ALA A 629 -1.75 17.67 -48.29
N ALA A 630 -1.90 18.92 -47.80
CA ALA A 630 -1.34 20.13 -48.39
C ALA A 630 -0.84 21.11 -47.29
N PRO A 631 0.18 21.95 -47.55
CA PRO A 631 1.04 22.55 -46.54
C PRO A 631 0.71 24.03 -46.24
N VAL A 632 1.17 24.55 -45.10
CA VAL A 632 1.30 26.00 -44.86
C VAL A 632 2.63 26.28 -44.14
N ASN A 633 3.33 27.29 -44.67
CA ASN A 633 4.70 27.71 -44.36
C ASN A 633 4.90 28.38 -43.00
N ASP A 634 6.14 28.23 -42.53
CA ASP A 634 6.87 29.08 -41.57
C ASP A 634 6.85 30.57 -41.92
N ASP A 635 6.83 31.42 -40.89
CA ASP A 635 7.90 32.40 -40.59
C ASP A 635 7.48 33.32 -39.42
N ASP A 636 8.14 33.22 -38.26
CA ASP A 636 8.39 34.37 -37.39
C ASP A 636 9.71 34.16 -36.59
N PRO A 637 10.72 35.05 -36.71
CA PRO A 637 12.01 34.87 -36.08
C PRO A 637 12.01 35.49 -34.68
N GLY A 638 11.87 34.67 -33.66
CA GLY A 638 12.08 35.09 -32.27
C GLY A 638 13.54 34.96 -31.88
N ASP A 639 14.25 36.08 -31.77
CA ASP A 639 15.56 36.17 -31.10
C ASP A 639 15.45 35.57 -29.69
N GLY A 640 15.93 34.34 -29.54
CA GLY A 640 16.03 33.64 -28.26
C GLY A 640 17.26 34.12 -27.50
N ILE A 641 17.11 34.34 -26.19
CA ILE A 641 18.24 34.47 -25.29
C ILE A 641 18.92 33.10 -25.22
N VAL A 642 20.11 32.99 -25.81
CA VAL A 642 20.96 31.80 -25.73
C VAL A 642 21.73 31.87 -24.41
N ILE A 643 21.45 30.93 -23.50
CA ILE A 643 22.30 30.68 -22.33
C ILE A 643 23.34 29.66 -22.76
N ASP A 644 24.60 30.04 -22.63
CA ASP A 644 25.74 29.20 -22.96
C ASP A 644 26.06 28.33 -21.75
N ALA A 645 25.81 27.02 -21.85
CA ALA A 645 26.01 26.07 -20.76
C ALA A 645 27.49 25.94 -20.33
N ASP A 646 28.43 26.44 -21.14
CA ASP A 646 29.86 26.44 -20.84
C ASP A 646 30.35 27.76 -20.21
N ARG A 647 29.44 28.70 -19.92
CA ARG A 647 29.76 30.00 -19.32
C ARG A 647 29.39 30.07 -17.84
N ASP A 648 30.34 30.51 -17.02
CA ASP A 648 30.05 30.91 -15.64
C ASP A 648 29.25 32.22 -15.63
N TYR A 649 28.05 32.16 -15.07
CA TYR A 649 27.19 33.31 -14.80
C TYR A 649 27.35 33.77 -13.36
N THR A 650 27.29 35.08 -13.15
CA THR A 650 27.27 35.67 -11.81
C THR A 650 25.90 35.51 -11.16
N ASP A 651 25.82 35.53 -9.82
CA ASP A 651 24.54 35.38 -9.10
C ASP A 651 23.50 36.45 -9.53
N GLU A 652 23.93 37.69 -9.76
CA GLU A 652 23.06 38.76 -10.30
C GLU A 652 22.55 38.48 -11.73
N GLU A 653 23.32 37.76 -12.57
CA GLU A 653 22.89 37.36 -13.93
C GLU A 653 21.90 36.19 -13.89
N LEU A 654 22.04 35.28 -12.92
CA LEU A 654 21.13 34.17 -12.70
C LEU A 654 19.80 34.63 -12.10
N ASP A 655 19.85 35.56 -11.13
CA ASP A 655 18.66 36.18 -10.55
C ASP A 655 17.87 36.98 -11.62
N ALA A 656 18.58 37.75 -12.46
CA ALA A 656 17.95 38.47 -13.56
C ALA A 656 17.35 37.55 -14.64
N LEU A 657 17.93 36.36 -14.85
CA LEU A 657 17.41 35.36 -15.76
C LEU A 657 16.15 34.68 -15.18
N ALA A 658 16.17 34.36 -13.88
CA ALA A 658 15.00 33.85 -13.17
C ALA A 658 13.86 34.86 -13.24
N ASP A 659 14.11 36.13 -12.92
CA ASP A 659 13.14 37.22 -13.03
C ASP A 659 12.57 37.38 -14.45
N ALA A 660 13.42 37.22 -15.48
CA ALA A 660 13.00 37.31 -16.88
C ALA A 660 12.18 36.09 -17.35
N LEU A 661 12.43 34.90 -16.80
CA LEU A 661 11.59 33.72 -17.00
C LEU A 661 10.21 33.90 -16.35
N PHE A 662 10.16 34.52 -15.16
CA PHE A 662 8.91 34.85 -14.46
C PHE A 662 8.06 35.92 -15.15
N ALA A 663 8.68 36.98 -15.67
CA ALA A 663 7.95 38.06 -16.35
C ALA A 663 7.16 37.59 -17.60
N ARG A 664 7.58 36.48 -18.23
CA ARG A 664 6.83 35.85 -19.34
C ARG A 664 5.65 35.00 -18.89
N TYR A 665 5.67 34.48 -17.66
CA TYR A 665 4.56 33.72 -17.08
C TYR A 665 3.32 34.61 -16.88
N GLU A 666 3.50 35.90 -16.57
CA GLU A 666 2.40 36.87 -16.43
C GLU A 666 1.82 37.38 -17.77
N GLU A 667 2.54 37.27 -18.89
CA GLU A 667 2.10 37.81 -20.19
C GLU A 667 1.25 36.82 -21.01
N ASP A 668 1.51 35.50 -20.92
CA ASP A 668 0.77 34.50 -21.67
C ASP A 668 -0.60 34.16 -21.04
N ASP A 669 -0.79 34.42 -19.75
CA ASP A 669 -2.08 34.29 -19.04
C ASP A 669 -3.14 35.33 -19.49
N ARG A 670 -2.77 36.26 -20.39
CA ARG A 670 -3.65 37.27 -20.97
C ARG A 670 -3.96 37.05 -22.46
N ARG A 671 -3.54 35.96 -23.09
CA ARG A 671 -3.74 35.71 -24.54
C ARG A 671 -4.64 34.55 -24.88
#